data_AF-A0A2N2HWR8-F1
#
_entry.id   AF-A0A2N2HWR8-F1
#
_cell.length_a   1.000
_cell.length_b   1.000
_cell.length_c   1.000
_cell.angle_alpha   90.00
_cell.angle_beta   90.00
_cell.angle_gamma   90.00
#
_symmetry.space_group_name_H-M   'P 1'
#
loop_
_entity.id
_entity.type
_entity.pdbx_description
1 polymer ?
#
loop_
_entity_poly.entity_id
_entity_poly.type
_entity_poly.pdbx_seq_one_letter_code
_entity_poly.pdbx_strand_id
1 'polypeptide(L)'
;MPLKKEQKYRSWVEVDLDNFIGNLKEIKRLIGPQVDFMQVVKADAYGHGAIEISNTALKNGARILGVANADEGVQLRISGIEAPIVILGPSTAVEIEQIIKYNLTPSVSDLYFTKKLNEALAKAGHKLPVHIEVDTGMGRGGTMHTEALKLILEIYKLPNITMEGIFTHLASSEKITPYNDKQWRFFSNLLKEIKHSGIEFPIRHIDNSGAILNYPDFKLNMVRPGIMTYGIYPSPDNESGAKLAQVMSFKTSIVLLKRFPSGYGIGYGSTYITKKQTLIATIPVGYGDGYGFILSNQGEALIRGKRAPIVGRISMDMCTIDVTHIPDCNVGDEVVLLGRQGKECISANEIAAKASTISYEVLCALGKRAPRVFLLKGKKEAFEPRLRRIFIPDEEKSISRIDNIIRHCLQTRACDEELGNAIYYEMFETLFGKEDRRLELRSGFRYDISIAKLSKAKNAASSRDYLRVNTHVEYKKTFRDNIFMIGCASNNAQLAALFEDPRCEYRWLLNNGKDLVIDRDFTVERVRIDNENVPIIETKNTKRGYEIWCGSEQLKKKINTEVKLEIEISTKKARENKIFPIYLVYPVRGLEINFNYEKAGIKNVREESFFAGRLSQPSVSIKKGKSIGIKISGKDWIFPTSGVIFIWDI
;
A
#
# COMPACT_ATOMS: atom_id res chain seq x y z
N MET A 1 9.45 -25.62 -32.08
CA MET A 1 8.60 -26.07 -30.95
C MET A 1 8.18 -24.84 -30.17
N PRO A 2 6.88 -24.62 -29.91
CA PRO A 2 6.46 -23.51 -29.07
C PRO A 2 6.93 -23.76 -27.65
N LEU A 3 7.49 -22.73 -27.01
CA LEU A 3 7.82 -22.71 -25.58
C LEU A 3 6.62 -23.22 -24.78
N LYS A 4 6.84 -24.08 -23.77
CA LYS A 4 5.76 -24.56 -22.88
C LYS A 4 4.95 -23.35 -22.41
N LYS A 5 3.63 -23.50 -22.39
CA LYS A 5 2.59 -22.48 -22.07
C LYS A 5 2.80 -21.70 -20.75
N GLU A 6 3.84 -22.02 -19.98
CA GLU A 6 4.13 -21.57 -18.62
C GLU A 6 5.42 -20.71 -18.50
N GLN A 7 6.22 -20.53 -19.55
CA GLN A 7 7.44 -19.70 -19.47
C GLN A 7 7.14 -18.23 -19.76
N LYS A 8 6.56 -17.54 -18.78
CA LYS A 8 6.17 -16.13 -18.86
C LYS A 8 7.36 -15.14 -18.71
N TYR A 9 8.53 -15.61 -18.26
CA TYR A 9 9.69 -14.78 -17.91
C TYR A 9 11.01 -15.30 -18.51
N ARG A 10 11.94 -14.38 -18.82
CA ARG A 10 13.30 -14.73 -19.28
C ARG A 10 14.14 -15.37 -18.18
N SER A 11 14.02 -14.85 -16.96
CA SER A 11 14.61 -15.36 -15.73
C SER A 11 13.63 -15.10 -14.59
N TRP A 12 13.73 -15.83 -13.48
CA TRP A 12 12.88 -15.63 -12.31
C TRP A 12 13.55 -16.17 -11.05
N VAL A 13 13.11 -15.67 -9.89
CA VAL A 13 13.50 -16.16 -8.57
C VAL A 13 12.31 -16.85 -7.94
N GLU A 14 12.41 -18.14 -7.65
CA GLU A 14 11.44 -18.85 -6.82
C GLU A 14 11.78 -18.66 -5.35
N VAL A 15 10.75 -18.40 -4.54
CA VAL A 15 10.86 -18.23 -3.10
C VAL A 15 9.92 -19.23 -2.43
N ASP A 16 10.48 -20.30 -1.89
CA ASP A 16 9.75 -21.40 -1.26
C ASP A 16 9.35 -21.05 0.16
N LEU A 17 8.09 -20.64 0.34
CA LEU A 17 7.55 -20.27 1.64
C LEU A 17 7.39 -21.47 2.57
N ASP A 18 7.30 -22.70 2.06
CA ASP A 18 7.25 -23.89 2.93
C ASP A 18 8.61 -24.13 3.58
N ASN A 19 9.69 -24.00 2.81
CA ASN A 19 11.05 -24.08 3.35
C ASN A 19 11.29 -22.94 4.35
N PHE A 20 10.83 -21.72 4.03
CA PHE A 20 10.93 -20.58 4.94
C PHE A 20 10.19 -20.87 6.27
N ILE A 21 8.95 -21.35 6.20
CA ILE A 21 8.17 -21.75 7.39
C ILE A 21 8.87 -22.88 8.16
N GLY A 22 9.45 -23.85 7.46
CA GLY A 22 10.27 -24.92 8.05
C GLY A 22 11.44 -24.36 8.85
N ASN A 23 12.18 -23.41 8.29
CA ASN A 23 13.30 -22.76 8.96
C ASN A 23 12.83 -21.95 10.19
N LEU A 24 11.68 -21.27 10.11
CA LEU A 24 11.10 -20.56 11.27
C LEU A 24 10.73 -21.52 12.40
N LYS A 25 10.22 -22.71 12.09
CA LYS A 25 9.96 -23.76 13.09
C LYS A 25 11.25 -24.25 13.74
N GLU A 26 12.31 -24.43 12.95
CA GLU A 26 13.61 -24.81 13.46
C GLU A 26 14.21 -23.75 14.38
N ILE A 27 14.08 -22.47 14.02
CA ILE A 27 14.50 -21.35 14.88
C ILE A 27 13.76 -21.37 16.20
N LYS A 28 12.42 -21.52 16.18
CA LYS A 28 11.63 -21.63 17.42
C LYS A 28 12.07 -22.79 18.30
N ARG A 29 12.40 -23.94 17.68
CA ARG A 29 12.94 -25.11 18.40
C ARG A 29 14.28 -24.77 19.08
N LEU A 30 15.16 -24.05 18.38
CA LEU A 30 16.48 -23.68 18.89
C LEU A 30 16.42 -22.66 20.02
N ILE A 31 15.56 -21.64 19.92
CA ILE A 31 15.48 -20.56 20.93
C ILE A 31 14.61 -20.90 22.13
N GLY A 32 13.66 -21.85 21.97
CA GLY A 32 12.74 -22.25 23.02
C GLY A 32 11.49 -21.36 23.12
N PRO A 33 10.48 -21.77 23.90
CA PRO A 33 9.15 -21.14 23.90
C PRO A 33 9.08 -19.80 24.63
N GLN A 34 10.10 -19.44 25.43
CA GLN A 34 10.12 -18.21 26.23
C GLN A 34 10.83 -17.05 25.54
N VAL A 35 11.45 -17.28 24.38
CA VAL A 35 12.25 -16.30 23.65
C VAL A 35 11.52 -15.91 22.37
N ASP A 36 11.28 -14.61 22.20
CA ASP A 36 10.70 -14.08 20.98
C ASP A 36 11.76 -13.98 19.86
N PHE A 37 11.32 -13.76 18.62
CA PHE A 37 12.24 -13.41 17.54
C PHE A 37 11.75 -12.21 16.72
N MET A 38 12.73 -11.40 16.32
CA MET A 38 12.60 -10.34 15.34
C MET A 38 13.08 -10.87 13.99
N GLN A 39 12.16 -10.98 13.03
CA GLN A 39 12.54 -11.38 11.67
C GLN A 39 13.25 -10.21 10.98
N VAL A 40 14.52 -10.40 10.61
CA VAL A 40 15.25 -9.38 9.84
C VAL A 40 14.90 -9.50 8.36
N VAL A 41 14.32 -8.43 7.80
CA VAL A 41 13.82 -8.33 6.43
C VAL A 41 14.43 -7.17 5.63
N LYS A 42 15.53 -6.59 6.13
CA LYS A 42 16.28 -5.56 5.41
C LYS A 42 16.79 -6.03 4.05
N ALA A 43 17.09 -5.07 3.17
CA ALA A 43 17.53 -5.29 1.80
C ALA A 43 16.56 -6.20 1.01
N ASP A 44 15.28 -5.86 1.04
CA ASP A 44 14.19 -6.63 0.40
C ASP A 44 14.13 -8.10 0.87
N ALA A 45 14.22 -8.32 2.19
CA ALA A 45 14.40 -9.64 2.80
C ALA A 45 15.56 -10.41 2.16
N TYR A 46 16.72 -9.76 2.06
CA TYR A 46 17.93 -10.34 1.48
C TYR A 46 17.67 -10.78 0.03
N GLY A 47 16.94 -9.96 -0.72
CA GLY A 47 16.53 -10.22 -2.11
C GLY A 47 15.37 -11.22 -2.29
N HIS A 48 14.73 -11.72 -1.22
CA HIS A 48 13.62 -12.67 -1.30
C HIS A 48 12.24 -12.01 -1.50
N GLY A 49 12.13 -10.70 -1.26
CA GLY A 49 10.86 -9.97 -1.30
C GLY A 49 10.33 -9.72 0.11
N ALA A 50 10.48 -8.48 0.59
CA ALA A 50 10.24 -8.14 2.00
C ALA A 50 8.79 -8.29 2.44
N ILE A 51 7.81 -7.99 1.58
CA ILE A 51 6.40 -7.94 1.96
C ILE A 51 5.87 -9.35 2.28
N GLU A 52 6.07 -10.31 1.36
CA GLU A 52 5.60 -11.69 1.52
C GLU A 52 6.37 -12.43 2.63
N ILE A 53 7.68 -12.22 2.73
CA ILE A 53 8.49 -12.78 3.81
C ILE A 53 8.01 -12.24 5.17
N SER A 54 7.79 -10.93 5.29
CA SER A 54 7.31 -10.31 6.52
C SER A 54 5.94 -10.86 6.93
N ASN A 55 4.98 -10.90 6.01
CA ASN A 55 3.66 -11.46 6.27
C ASN A 55 3.72 -12.94 6.69
N THR A 56 4.58 -13.73 6.06
CA THR A 56 4.77 -15.14 6.39
C THR A 56 5.42 -15.31 7.75
N ALA A 57 6.43 -14.50 8.07
CA ALA A 57 7.13 -14.52 9.35
C ALA A 57 6.19 -14.15 10.51
N LEU A 58 5.42 -13.06 10.37
CA LEU A 58 4.44 -12.63 11.39
C LEU A 58 3.38 -13.70 11.65
N LYS A 59 2.81 -14.31 10.59
CA LYS A 59 1.86 -15.44 10.72
C LYS A 59 2.47 -16.66 11.40
N ASN A 60 3.80 -16.81 11.33
CA ASN A 60 4.54 -17.89 11.95
C ASN A 60 5.27 -17.43 13.21
N GLY A 61 4.80 -16.39 13.88
CA GLY A 61 5.19 -16.00 15.24
C GLY A 61 6.38 -15.07 15.37
N ALA A 62 6.83 -14.42 14.30
CA ALA A 62 7.73 -13.28 14.44
C ALA A 62 6.97 -12.18 15.21
N ARG A 63 7.59 -11.63 16.25
CA ARG A 63 6.98 -10.57 17.06
C ARG A 63 7.24 -9.18 16.49
N ILE A 64 8.41 -8.99 15.92
CA ILE A 64 8.91 -7.71 15.40
C ILE A 64 9.59 -7.96 14.04
N LEU A 65 9.60 -6.95 13.17
CA LEU A 65 10.39 -6.96 11.94
C LEU A 65 11.57 -6.00 12.07
N GLY A 66 12.74 -6.42 11.56
CA GLY A 66 13.95 -5.58 11.53
C GLY A 66 14.29 -5.13 10.11
N VAL A 67 14.38 -3.82 9.90
CA VAL A 67 14.77 -3.17 8.63
C VAL A 67 16.05 -2.35 8.79
N ALA A 68 16.69 -1.93 7.70
CA ALA A 68 17.92 -1.14 7.76
C ALA A 68 17.69 0.36 7.96
N ASN A 69 16.63 0.92 7.35
CA ASN A 69 16.34 2.35 7.31
C ASN A 69 14.82 2.62 7.32
N ALA A 70 14.43 3.90 7.39
CA ALA A 70 13.03 4.28 7.42
C ALA A 70 12.28 3.89 6.13
N ASP A 71 12.90 4.07 4.95
CA ASP A 71 12.28 3.77 3.64
C ASP A 71 11.80 2.32 3.54
N GLU A 72 12.61 1.35 3.98
CA GLU A 72 12.20 -0.06 4.05
C GLU A 72 11.02 -0.26 5.00
N GLY A 73 11.00 0.41 6.16
CA GLY A 73 9.89 0.36 7.10
C GLY A 73 8.60 0.98 6.55
N VAL A 74 8.72 2.10 5.82
CA VAL A 74 7.63 2.76 5.12
C VAL A 74 7.03 1.82 4.07
N GLN A 75 7.86 1.14 3.29
CA GLN A 75 7.41 0.17 2.28
C GLN A 75 6.54 -0.93 2.92
N LEU A 76 6.94 -1.46 4.08
CA LEU A 76 6.17 -2.47 4.80
C LEU A 76 4.84 -1.91 5.34
N ARG A 77 4.85 -0.69 5.89
CA ARG A 77 3.64 -0.01 6.39
C ARG A 77 2.62 0.25 5.29
N ILE A 78 3.06 0.80 4.15
CA ILE A 78 2.20 1.04 2.97
C ILE A 78 1.61 -0.27 2.45
N SER A 79 2.32 -1.38 2.62
CA SER A 79 1.85 -2.72 2.23
C SER A 79 0.87 -3.35 3.23
N GLY A 80 0.47 -2.62 4.28
CA GLY A 80 -0.52 -3.05 5.27
C GLY A 80 0.06 -3.80 6.47
N ILE A 81 1.38 -3.76 6.70
CA ILE A 81 1.98 -4.38 7.90
C ILE A 81 1.81 -3.46 9.11
N GLU A 82 1.10 -3.96 10.12
CA GLU A 82 0.83 -3.22 11.37
C GLU A 82 1.76 -3.61 12.54
N ALA A 83 2.45 -4.75 12.45
CA ALA A 83 3.36 -5.23 13.50
C ALA A 83 4.50 -4.23 13.78
N PRO A 84 5.14 -4.26 14.97
CA PRO A 84 6.29 -3.39 15.24
C PRO A 84 7.42 -3.59 14.22
N ILE A 85 8.00 -2.48 13.76
CA ILE A 85 9.11 -2.46 12.81
C ILE A 85 10.24 -1.65 13.43
N VAL A 86 11.37 -2.30 13.66
CA VAL A 86 12.58 -1.68 14.23
C VAL A 86 13.57 -1.38 13.11
N ILE A 87 14.01 -0.12 13.06
CA ILE A 87 15.12 0.31 12.20
C ILE A 87 16.41 -0.05 12.94
N LEU A 88 17.19 -0.99 12.42
CA LEU A 88 18.38 -1.53 13.07
C LEU A 88 19.63 -0.66 12.90
N GLY A 89 19.64 0.24 11.91
CA GLY A 89 20.72 1.20 11.74
C GLY A 89 20.44 2.52 12.50
N PRO A 90 21.49 3.30 12.80
CA PRO A 90 21.31 4.67 13.29
C PRO A 90 20.49 5.49 12.29
N SER A 91 19.36 6.03 12.73
CA SER A 91 18.51 6.89 11.89
C SER A 91 19.08 8.31 11.80
N THR A 92 18.84 8.94 10.67
CA THR A 92 19.22 10.33 10.39
C THR A 92 18.10 11.30 10.77
N ALA A 93 18.44 12.58 10.97
CA ALA A 93 17.44 13.59 11.31
C ALA A 93 16.36 13.79 10.23
N VAL A 94 16.67 13.50 8.96
CA VAL A 94 15.71 13.61 7.84
C VAL A 94 14.66 12.48 7.87
N GLU A 95 14.97 11.35 8.48
CA GLU A 95 14.05 10.21 8.61
C GLU A 95 13.02 10.42 9.73
N ILE A 96 13.20 11.39 10.64
CA ILE A 96 12.34 11.59 11.82
C ILE A 96 10.86 11.77 11.44
N GLU A 97 10.56 12.55 10.40
CA GLU A 97 9.18 12.77 9.97
C GLU A 97 8.52 11.45 9.53
N GLN A 98 9.23 10.65 8.73
CA GLN A 98 8.74 9.35 8.28
C GLN A 98 8.60 8.36 9.44
N ILE A 99 9.57 8.33 10.37
CA ILE A 99 9.54 7.49 11.57
C ILE A 99 8.27 7.75 12.39
N ILE A 100 7.94 9.02 12.63
CA ILE A 100 6.73 9.40 13.38
C ILE A 100 5.48 9.06 12.57
N LYS A 101 5.41 9.50 11.32
CA LYS A 101 4.25 9.32 10.44
C LYS A 101 3.85 7.86 10.25
N TYR A 102 4.84 6.97 10.14
CA TYR A 102 4.63 5.55 9.87
C TYR A 102 4.82 4.68 11.12
N ASN A 103 4.94 5.27 12.31
CA ASN A 103 5.11 4.56 13.58
C ASN A 103 6.18 3.46 13.52
N LEU A 104 7.40 3.86 13.15
CA LEU A 104 8.59 3.01 13.11
C LEU A 104 9.37 3.18 14.42
N THR A 105 9.98 2.11 14.93
CA THR A 105 10.82 2.14 16.14
C THR A 105 12.28 2.36 15.74
N PRO A 106 12.88 3.55 15.96
CA PRO A 106 14.27 3.79 15.60
C PRO A 106 15.22 3.18 16.63
N SER A 107 16.41 2.78 16.15
CA SER A 107 17.55 2.56 17.01
C SER A 107 18.23 3.89 17.32
N VAL A 108 18.58 4.11 18.59
CA VAL A 108 19.26 5.33 19.03
C VAL A 108 20.62 5.00 19.63
N SER A 109 21.62 5.78 19.22
CA SER A 109 23.03 5.62 19.60
C SER A 109 23.64 6.87 20.21
N ASP A 110 22.95 8.02 20.15
CA ASP A 110 23.46 9.29 20.61
C ASP A 110 22.34 10.22 21.11
N LEU A 111 22.71 11.21 21.92
CA LEU A 111 21.75 12.11 22.55
C LEU A 111 21.25 13.20 21.58
N TYR A 112 22.01 13.54 20.55
CA TYR A 112 21.67 14.60 19.60
C TYR A 112 20.46 14.22 18.74
N PHE A 113 20.52 13.05 18.09
CA PHE A 113 19.39 12.49 17.36
C PHE A 113 18.19 12.31 18.28
N THR A 114 18.42 11.74 19.46
CA THR A 114 17.35 11.42 20.41
C THR A 114 16.61 12.66 20.92
N LYS A 115 17.32 13.77 21.17
CA LYS A 115 16.69 15.05 21.53
C LYS A 115 15.84 15.62 20.38
N LYS A 116 16.35 15.60 19.15
CA LYS A 116 15.59 16.02 17.96
C LYS A 116 14.33 15.19 17.75
N LEU A 117 14.42 13.87 17.92
CA LEU A 117 13.26 12.98 17.86
C LEU A 117 12.24 13.33 18.94
N ASN A 118 12.67 13.54 20.19
CA ASN A 118 11.78 13.92 21.29
C ASN A 118 11.06 15.26 21.04
N GLU A 119 11.74 16.25 20.46
CA GLU A 119 11.15 17.54 20.08
C GLU A 119 10.12 17.39 18.95
N ALA A 120 10.42 16.60 17.93
CA ALA A 120 9.50 16.33 16.83
C ALA A 120 8.25 15.57 17.32
N LEU A 121 8.43 14.60 18.21
CA LEU A 121 7.34 13.87 18.87
C LEU A 121 6.47 14.80 19.71
N ALA A 122 7.07 15.75 20.45
CA ALA A 122 6.34 16.76 21.21
C ALA A 122 5.42 17.60 20.31
N LYS A 123 5.97 18.09 19.18
CA LYS A 123 5.21 18.89 18.20
C LYS A 123 4.07 18.09 17.57
N ALA A 124 4.28 16.80 17.34
CA ALA A 124 3.28 15.93 16.75
C ALA A 124 2.27 15.37 17.78
N GLY A 125 2.48 15.59 19.09
CA GLY A 125 1.62 15.06 20.15
C GLY A 125 1.71 13.53 20.30
N HIS A 126 2.85 12.94 19.92
CA HIS A 126 3.07 11.49 19.94
C HIS A 126 4.13 11.09 20.98
N LYS A 127 4.08 9.82 21.39
CA LYS A 127 5.18 9.13 22.05
C LYS A 127 5.55 7.90 21.23
N LEU A 128 6.83 7.54 21.21
CA LEU A 128 7.32 6.47 20.35
C LEU A 128 8.37 5.63 21.10
N PRO A 129 8.32 4.29 21.00
CA PRO A 129 9.34 3.43 21.56
C PRO A 129 10.67 3.55 20.81
N VAL A 130 11.78 3.33 21.51
CA VAL A 130 13.13 3.28 20.91
C VAL A 130 13.89 2.04 21.37
N HIS A 131 14.82 1.60 20.53
CA HIS A 131 15.81 0.59 20.89
C HIS A 131 17.19 1.25 21.07
N ILE A 132 17.85 1.04 22.20
CA ILE A 132 19.22 1.55 22.42
C ILE A 132 20.21 0.57 21.79
N GLU A 133 20.97 1.02 20.80
CA GLU A 133 22.10 0.24 20.27
C GLU A 133 23.36 0.54 21.07
N VAL A 134 24.05 -0.51 21.50
CA VAL A 134 25.31 -0.44 22.26
C VAL A 134 26.42 -1.12 21.47
N ASP A 135 27.52 -0.42 21.26
CA ASP A 135 28.73 -0.99 20.69
C ASP A 135 29.57 -1.67 21.77
N THR A 136 29.67 -2.99 21.67
CA THR A 136 30.48 -3.84 22.55
C THR A 136 31.76 -4.34 21.88
N GLY A 137 32.01 -3.95 20.62
CA GLY A 137 33.16 -4.39 19.85
C GLY A 137 32.91 -4.63 18.36
N MET A 138 31.74 -4.27 17.82
CA MET A 138 31.49 -4.32 16.37
C MET A 138 32.17 -3.15 15.66
N GLY A 139 32.27 -1.99 16.31
CA GLY A 139 32.92 -0.79 15.76
C GLY A 139 32.14 -0.15 14.62
N ARG A 140 30.79 -0.23 14.65
CA ARG A 140 29.94 0.20 13.52
C ARG A 140 28.84 1.18 13.91
N GLY A 141 28.02 0.80 14.87
CA GLY A 141 26.85 1.54 15.34
C GLY A 141 26.66 1.27 16.82
N GLY A 142 25.87 2.11 17.48
CA GLY A 142 25.68 2.08 18.92
C GLY A 142 26.58 3.04 19.69
N THR A 143 26.10 3.41 20.87
CA THR A 143 26.92 4.11 21.87
C THR A 143 27.96 3.16 22.44
N MET A 144 29.17 3.63 22.73
CA MET A 144 30.18 2.79 23.37
C MET A 144 29.67 2.23 24.70
N HIS A 145 29.87 0.93 24.96
CA HIS A 145 29.38 0.28 26.19
C HIS A 145 29.81 1.00 27.48
N THR A 146 30.99 1.65 27.49
CA THR A 146 31.50 2.45 28.62
C THR A 146 30.74 3.76 28.86
N GLU A 147 30.04 4.27 27.85
CA GLU A 147 29.26 5.52 27.90
C GLU A 147 27.75 5.27 27.93
N ALA A 148 27.33 4.04 27.61
CA ALA A 148 25.94 3.66 27.41
C ALA A 148 25.05 3.97 28.61
N LEU A 149 25.50 3.68 29.85
CA LEU A 149 24.71 3.97 31.05
C LEU A 149 24.40 5.47 31.17
N LYS A 150 25.40 6.33 30.96
CA LYS A 150 25.23 7.78 31.00
C LYS A 150 24.24 8.25 29.94
N LEU A 151 24.36 7.74 28.70
CA LEU A 151 23.43 8.07 27.64
C LEU A 151 21.99 7.64 27.99
N ILE A 152 21.81 6.42 28.48
CA ILE A 152 20.50 5.86 28.85
C ILE A 152 19.83 6.71 29.92
N LEU A 153 20.57 7.14 30.95
CA LEU A 153 20.05 8.02 32.01
C LEU A 153 19.60 9.39 31.48
N GLU A 154 20.27 9.92 30.46
CA GLU A 154 19.85 11.16 29.81
C GLU A 154 18.61 10.97 28.94
N ILE A 155 18.53 9.87 28.18
CA ILE A 155 17.37 9.55 27.35
C ILE A 155 16.14 9.27 28.21
N TYR A 156 16.30 8.60 29.36
CA TYR A 156 15.21 8.28 30.27
C TYR A 156 14.45 9.52 30.80
N LYS A 157 15.09 10.69 30.77
CA LYS A 157 14.48 11.98 31.17
C LYS A 157 13.59 12.58 30.07
N LEU A 158 13.59 12.05 28.85
CA LEU A 158 12.87 12.59 27.71
C LEU A 158 11.40 12.08 27.69
N PRO A 159 10.40 12.97 27.83
CA PRO A 159 9.02 12.56 28.14
C PRO A 159 8.28 11.88 26.99
N ASN A 160 8.73 12.04 25.75
CA ASN A 160 8.06 11.51 24.56
C ASN A 160 8.69 10.21 24.03
N ILE A 161 9.71 9.70 24.71
CA ILE A 161 10.44 8.50 24.32
C ILE A 161 10.13 7.38 25.32
N THR A 162 9.88 6.19 24.80
CA THR A 162 9.70 4.98 25.63
C THR A 162 10.89 4.04 25.43
N MET A 163 11.55 3.67 26.52
CA MET A 163 12.71 2.76 26.51
C MET A 163 12.23 1.32 26.34
N GLU A 164 12.01 0.89 25.09
CA GLU A 164 11.46 -0.45 24.78
C GLU A 164 12.55 -1.51 24.68
N GLY A 165 13.61 -1.21 23.93
CA GLY A 165 14.63 -2.18 23.59
C GLY A 165 16.05 -1.75 23.93
N ILE A 166 16.93 -2.71 24.16
CA ILE A 166 18.38 -2.51 24.19
C ILE A 166 19.08 -3.69 23.51
N PHE A 167 20.11 -3.41 22.71
CA PHE A 167 20.81 -4.45 21.97
C PHE A 167 22.26 -4.11 21.64
N THR A 168 22.98 -5.16 21.27
CA THR A 168 24.30 -5.07 20.63
C THR A 168 24.38 -6.04 19.44
N HIS A 169 25.51 -6.05 18.73
CA HIS A 169 25.76 -6.94 17.60
C HIS A 169 27.13 -7.61 17.74
N LEU A 170 27.16 -8.94 17.62
CA LEU A 170 28.40 -9.70 17.65
C LEU A 170 29.15 -9.54 16.32
N ALA A 171 30.47 -9.39 16.40
CA ALA A 171 31.33 -9.16 15.24
C ALA A 171 31.68 -10.45 14.49
N SER A 172 31.73 -11.59 15.17
CA SER A 172 32.19 -12.85 14.59
C SER A 172 31.34 -14.02 15.07
N SER A 173 30.03 -13.84 15.12
CA SER A 173 29.06 -14.84 15.60
C SER A 173 29.08 -16.17 14.85
N GLU A 174 29.61 -16.18 13.63
CA GLU A 174 29.67 -17.34 12.74
C GLU A 174 30.59 -18.43 13.32
N LYS A 175 31.47 -18.08 14.27
CA LYS A 175 32.42 -18.98 14.93
C LYS A 175 32.46 -18.77 16.45
N ILE A 176 32.92 -19.78 17.18
CA ILE A 176 33.20 -19.66 18.61
C ILE A 176 34.54 -18.93 18.80
N THR A 177 34.56 -17.76 19.44
CA THR A 177 35.77 -16.93 19.62
C THR A 177 35.77 -16.24 20.99
N PRO A 178 36.95 -16.06 21.63
CA PRO A 178 37.06 -15.32 22.90
C PRO A 178 36.60 -13.86 22.81
N TYR A 179 36.59 -13.28 21.60
CA TYR A 179 36.16 -11.90 21.38
C TYR A 179 34.64 -11.75 21.56
N ASN A 180 33.84 -12.70 21.07
CA ASN A 180 32.39 -12.68 21.28
C ASN A 180 32.04 -12.86 22.77
N ASP A 181 32.77 -13.69 23.51
CA ASP A 181 32.61 -13.82 24.98
C ASP A 181 32.94 -12.51 25.71
N LYS A 182 33.91 -11.73 25.18
CA LYS A 182 34.22 -10.39 25.67
C LYS A 182 33.06 -9.42 25.39
N GLN A 183 32.51 -9.42 24.18
CA GLN A 183 31.32 -8.61 23.83
C GLN A 183 30.13 -8.94 24.75
N TRP A 184 29.85 -10.22 24.99
CA TRP A 184 28.81 -10.65 25.91
C TRP A 184 29.04 -10.18 27.35
N ARG A 185 30.28 -10.29 27.87
CA ARG A 185 30.62 -9.80 29.21
C ARG A 185 30.37 -8.30 29.34
N PHE A 186 30.76 -7.50 28.35
CA PHE A 186 30.47 -6.06 28.35
C PHE A 186 28.97 -5.77 28.36
N PHE A 187 28.21 -6.44 27.49
CA PHE A 187 26.76 -6.22 27.42
C PHE A 187 26.03 -6.66 28.68
N SER A 188 26.33 -7.86 29.18
CA SER A 188 25.68 -8.43 30.37
C SER A 188 26.01 -7.65 31.65
N ASN A 189 27.23 -7.11 31.79
CA ASN A 189 27.58 -6.22 32.89
C ASN A 189 26.80 -4.89 32.81
N LEU A 190 26.74 -4.27 31.63
CA LEU A 190 25.95 -3.06 31.41
C LEU A 190 24.46 -3.28 31.77
N LEU A 191 23.88 -4.42 31.38
CA LEU A 191 22.49 -4.74 31.75
C LEU A 191 22.28 -4.82 33.28
N LYS A 192 23.28 -5.30 34.03
CA LYS A 192 23.23 -5.34 35.51
C LYS A 192 23.33 -3.94 36.13
N GLU A 193 24.15 -3.06 35.56
CA GLU A 193 24.30 -1.66 36.00
C GLU A 193 23.03 -0.84 35.74
N ILE A 194 22.44 -1.00 34.56
CA ILE A 194 21.16 -0.38 34.20
C ILE A 194 20.06 -0.81 35.18
N LYS A 195 19.99 -2.12 35.49
CA LYS A 195 19.02 -2.66 36.46
C LYS A 195 19.22 -2.09 37.87
N HIS A 196 20.47 -1.94 38.31
CA HIS A 196 20.79 -1.28 39.60
C HIS A 196 20.34 0.19 39.63
N SER A 197 20.29 0.84 38.47
CA SER A 197 19.79 2.21 38.32
C SER A 197 18.25 2.30 38.27
N GLY A 198 17.55 1.18 38.44
CA GLY A 198 16.08 1.13 38.45
C GLY A 198 15.42 1.18 37.07
N ILE A 199 16.19 1.03 35.99
CA ILE A 199 15.69 1.01 34.62
C ILE A 199 15.62 -0.45 34.15
N GLU A 200 14.50 -0.84 33.54
CA GLU A 200 14.35 -2.14 32.90
C GLU A 200 13.93 -1.99 31.44
N PHE A 201 14.52 -2.82 30.58
CA PHE A 201 14.17 -2.90 29.16
C PHE A 201 13.30 -4.15 28.91
N PRO A 202 12.05 -3.97 28.45
CA PRO A 202 11.19 -5.09 28.08
C PRO A 202 11.79 -6.00 27.01
N ILE A 203 12.57 -5.45 26.08
CA ILE A 203 13.22 -6.21 25.00
C ILE A 203 14.73 -6.07 25.09
N ARG A 204 15.42 -7.19 25.20
CA ARG A 204 16.88 -7.29 25.26
C ARG A 204 17.30 -8.34 24.25
N HIS A 205 18.14 -7.97 23.29
CA HIS A 205 18.51 -8.88 22.22
C HIS A 205 19.98 -8.74 21.81
N ILE A 206 20.66 -9.86 21.56
CA ILE A 206 22.06 -9.88 21.09
C ILE A 206 22.22 -10.78 19.88
N ASP A 207 21.56 -11.93 19.90
CA ASP A 207 21.78 -13.04 18.97
C ASP A 207 21.37 -12.69 17.52
N ASN A 208 22.33 -12.76 16.61
CA ASN A 208 22.09 -12.91 15.17
C ASN A 208 22.09 -14.41 14.80
N SER A 209 21.97 -14.75 13.51
CA SER A 209 21.89 -16.15 13.06
C SER A 209 23.05 -17.03 13.55
N GLY A 210 24.29 -16.53 13.53
CA GLY A 210 25.45 -17.29 14.02
C GLY A 210 25.40 -17.52 15.52
N ALA A 211 24.95 -16.50 16.28
CA ALA A 211 24.85 -16.59 17.73
C ALA A 211 23.80 -17.61 18.21
N ILE A 212 22.66 -17.69 17.51
CA ILE A 212 21.62 -18.68 17.79
C ILE A 212 22.17 -20.12 17.75
N LEU A 213 23.14 -20.39 16.87
CA LEU A 213 23.74 -21.70 16.68
C LEU A 213 24.96 -21.94 17.57
N ASN A 214 25.82 -20.94 17.73
CA ASN A 214 27.12 -21.09 18.39
C ASN A 214 27.12 -20.72 19.88
N TYR A 215 26.16 -19.89 20.34
CA TYR A 215 26.13 -19.33 21.69
C TYR A 215 24.72 -19.46 22.31
N PRO A 216 24.21 -20.68 22.52
CA PRO A 216 22.86 -20.89 23.01
C PRO A 216 22.59 -20.26 24.39
N ASP A 217 23.64 -19.93 25.15
CA ASP A 217 23.56 -19.37 26.50
C ASP A 217 23.50 -17.83 26.55
N PHE A 218 23.76 -17.13 25.43
CA PHE A 218 23.65 -15.66 25.38
C PHE A 218 22.20 -15.17 25.32
N LYS A 219 21.26 -16.09 25.12
CA LYS A 219 19.85 -15.82 24.87
C LYS A 219 19.25 -14.93 25.96
N LEU A 220 18.87 -13.74 25.52
CA LEU A 220 18.03 -12.82 26.28
C LEU A 220 16.56 -13.17 25.96
N ASN A 221 15.66 -12.20 25.89
CA ASN A 221 14.25 -12.47 25.61
C ASN A 221 13.84 -12.27 24.15
N MET A 222 14.77 -11.84 23.28
CA MET A 222 14.55 -11.81 21.84
C MET A 222 15.82 -12.09 21.04
N VAL A 223 15.69 -12.80 19.93
CA VAL A 223 16.77 -13.02 18.94
C VAL A 223 16.46 -12.33 17.61
N ARG A 224 17.47 -12.14 16.74
CA ARG A 224 17.35 -11.48 15.43
C ARG A 224 17.83 -12.37 14.27
N PRO A 225 17.12 -13.47 13.97
CA PRO A 225 17.50 -14.32 12.86
C PRO A 225 17.33 -13.58 11.53
N GLY A 226 18.35 -13.68 10.68
CA GLY A 226 18.37 -13.17 9.32
C GLY A 226 18.70 -14.31 8.36
N ILE A 227 19.97 -14.46 8.00
CA ILE A 227 20.42 -15.42 6.96
C ILE A 227 19.88 -16.86 7.14
N MET A 228 19.79 -17.35 8.39
CA MET A 228 19.33 -18.72 8.67
C MET A 228 17.85 -18.94 8.35
N THR A 229 17.01 -17.90 8.42
CA THR A 229 15.57 -18.03 8.07
C THR A 229 15.41 -18.34 6.58
N TYR A 230 16.37 -17.90 5.77
CA TYR A 230 16.42 -18.11 4.32
C TYR A 230 17.08 -19.43 3.92
N GLY A 231 17.40 -20.29 4.90
CA GLY A 231 17.92 -21.63 4.64
C GLY A 231 19.43 -21.70 4.44
N ILE A 232 20.15 -20.66 4.86
CA ILE A 232 21.59 -20.51 4.63
C ILE A 232 22.32 -20.49 5.97
N TYR A 233 23.30 -21.38 6.11
CA TYR A 233 24.15 -21.46 7.30
C TYR A 233 25.16 -20.30 7.30
N PRO A 234 25.36 -19.60 8.44
CA PRO A 234 26.31 -18.49 8.54
C PRO A 234 27.76 -18.90 8.29
N SER A 235 28.13 -20.14 8.64
CA SER A 235 29.40 -20.77 8.27
C SER A 235 29.20 -22.27 7.97
N PRO A 236 30.13 -22.92 7.25
CA PRO A 236 30.08 -24.37 7.02
C PRO A 236 30.05 -25.20 8.31
N ASP A 237 30.72 -24.73 9.37
CA ASP A 237 30.78 -25.43 10.66
C ASP A 237 29.42 -25.51 11.36
N ASN A 238 28.44 -24.70 10.92
CA ASN A 238 27.11 -24.63 11.50
C ASN A 238 26.10 -25.64 10.93
N GLU A 239 26.44 -26.39 9.88
CA GLU A 239 25.49 -27.28 9.18
C GLU A 239 24.91 -28.39 10.06
N SER A 240 25.66 -28.83 11.08
CA SER A 240 25.20 -29.86 12.01
C SER A 240 24.24 -29.34 13.09
N GLY A 241 24.22 -28.02 13.33
CA GLY A 241 23.51 -27.40 14.45
C GLY A 241 22.03 -27.13 14.20
N ALA A 242 21.57 -27.16 12.94
CA ALA A 242 20.20 -26.87 12.56
C ALA A 242 19.78 -27.62 11.30
N LYS A 243 18.48 -27.84 11.13
CA LYS A 243 17.92 -28.35 9.87
C LYS A 243 17.35 -27.20 9.04
N LEU A 244 18.20 -26.61 8.19
CA LEU A 244 17.82 -25.52 7.31
C LEU A 244 17.57 -26.00 5.87
N ALA A 245 16.53 -25.46 5.24
CA ALA A 245 16.17 -25.70 3.86
C ALA A 245 16.21 -24.40 3.05
N GLN A 246 16.91 -24.43 1.91
CA GLN A 246 17.09 -23.26 1.05
C GLN A 246 15.74 -22.71 0.56
N VAL A 247 15.55 -21.40 0.69
CA VAL A 247 14.31 -20.72 0.33
C VAL A 247 14.32 -20.20 -1.11
N MET A 248 15.45 -19.64 -1.56
CA MET A 248 15.57 -19.03 -2.89
C MET A 248 16.04 -20.03 -3.95
N SER A 249 15.50 -19.96 -5.16
CA SER A 249 16.12 -20.51 -6.37
C SER A 249 16.11 -19.48 -7.49
N PHE A 250 17.25 -19.22 -8.14
CA PHE A 250 17.35 -18.36 -9.31
C PHE A 250 17.44 -19.19 -10.59
N LYS A 251 16.49 -18.97 -11.50
CA LYS A 251 16.27 -19.81 -12.67
C LYS A 251 16.13 -19.00 -13.95
N THR A 252 16.41 -19.65 -15.07
CA THR A 252 16.24 -19.14 -16.42
C THR A 252 16.02 -20.30 -17.39
N SER A 253 16.10 -20.04 -18.69
CA SER A 253 15.88 -21.02 -19.75
C SER A 253 16.89 -20.85 -20.87
N ILE A 254 17.24 -21.95 -21.53
CA ILE A 254 18.11 -21.89 -22.71
C ILE A 254 17.38 -21.15 -23.82
N VAL A 255 17.97 -20.10 -24.37
CA VAL A 255 17.39 -19.33 -25.50
C VAL A 255 18.03 -19.67 -26.84
N LEU A 256 19.25 -20.22 -26.82
CA LEU A 256 19.99 -20.57 -28.03
C LEU A 256 20.96 -21.71 -27.76
N LEU A 257 21.08 -22.63 -28.71
CA LEU A 257 22.09 -23.68 -28.74
C LEU A 257 22.91 -23.56 -30.02
N LYS A 258 24.24 -23.59 -29.89
CA LYS A 258 25.17 -23.50 -31.03
C LYS A 258 26.31 -24.49 -30.85
N ARG A 259 26.65 -25.21 -31.92
CA ARG A 259 27.88 -26.02 -31.98
C ARG A 259 29.03 -25.15 -32.47
N PHE A 260 30.08 -25.07 -31.68
CA PHE A 260 31.34 -24.43 -32.05
C PHE A 260 32.37 -25.52 -32.39
N PRO A 261 33.15 -25.37 -33.47
CA PRO A 261 34.28 -26.25 -33.74
C PRO A 261 35.42 -25.98 -32.74
N SER A 262 36.49 -26.78 -32.81
CA SER A 262 37.70 -26.54 -32.01
C SER A 262 38.39 -25.23 -32.39
N GLY A 263 39.03 -24.56 -31.43
CA GLY A 263 39.80 -23.33 -31.64
C GLY A 263 38.99 -22.02 -31.64
N TYR A 264 37.69 -22.05 -31.30
CA TYR A 264 36.82 -20.86 -31.33
C TYR A 264 36.71 -20.17 -29.98
N GLY A 265 36.74 -18.84 -30.00
CA GLY A 265 36.58 -18.00 -28.81
C GLY A 265 35.13 -17.80 -28.40
N ILE A 266 34.87 -17.86 -27.09
CA ILE A 266 33.55 -17.64 -26.47
C ILE A 266 33.60 -16.45 -25.50
N GLY A 267 32.60 -15.56 -25.62
CA GLY A 267 32.44 -14.37 -24.78
C GLY A 267 33.42 -13.23 -25.10
N TYR A 268 33.26 -12.10 -24.41
CA TYR A 268 34.14 -10.94 -24.60
C TYR A 268 35.62 -11.29 -24.37
N GLY A 269 36.49 -10.79 -25.24
CA GLY A 269 37.93 -11.04 -25.20
C GLY A 269 38.34 -12.48 -25.46
N SER A 270 37.42 -13.35 -25.93
CA SER A 270 37.71 -14.76 -26.24
C SER A 270 38.39 -15.51 -25.08
N THR A 271 37.99 -15.21 -23.85
CA THR A 271 38.63 -15.78 -22.64
C THR A 271 38.47 -17.30 -22.49
N TYR A 272 37.55 -17.90 -23.23
CA TYR A 272 37.43 -19.34 -23.36
C TYR A 272 37.61 -19.74 -24.82
N ILE A 273 38.53 -20.67 -25.08
CA ILE A 273 38.76 -21.25 -26.41
C ILE A 273 38.32 -22.72 -26.38
N THR A 274 37.45 -23.10 -27.30
CA THR A 274 36.99 -24.50 -27.42
C THR A 274 38.17 -25.41 -27.78
N LYS A 275 38.32 -26.53 -27.04
CA LYS A 275 39.40 -27.52 -27.31
C LYS A 275 38.98 -28.62 -28.28
N LYS A 276 37.67 -28.78 -28.46
CA LYS A 276 37.03 -29.76 -29.34
C LYS A 276 35.71 -29.18 -29.84
N GLN A 277 34.97 -29.93 -30.65
CA GLN A 277 33.61 -29.54 -30.98
C GLN A 277 32.77 -29.48 -29.69
N THR A 278 32.22 -28.31 -29.40
CA THR A 278 31.55 -28.00 -28.13
C THR A 278 30.15 -27.47 -28.41
N LEU A 279 29.15 -27.97 -27.69
CA LEU A 279 27.78 -27.45 -27.72
C LEU A 279 27.63 -26.40 -26.62
N ILE A 280 27.36 -25.16 -27.03
CA ILE A 280 27.20 -24.01 -26.14
C ILE A 280 25.72 -23.62 -26.08
N ALA A 281 25.19 -23.55 -24.86
CA ALA A 281 23.91 -22.93 -24.55
C ALA A 281 24.11 -21.45 -24.22
N THR A 282 23.24 -20.58 -24.71
CA THR A 282 23.12 -19.19 -24.27
C THR A 282 21.88 -19.05 -23.40
N ILE A 283 22.03 -18.36 -22.27
CA ILE A 283 20.94 -18.01 -21.35
C ILE A 283 20.80 -16.49 -21.22
N PRO A 284 19.57 -15.96 -21.05
CA PRO A 284 19.28 -14.53 -20.98
C PRO A 284 19.44 -13.99 -19.55
N VAL A 285 20.60 -14.25 -18.94
CA VAL A 285 20.97 -13.75 -17.61
C VAL A 285 22.41 -13.24 -17.64
N GLY A 286 22.65 -12.07 -17.05
CA GLY A 286 23.97 -11.52 -16.88
C GLY A 286 24.14 -10.72 -15.59
N TYR A 287 25.20 -9.92 -15.50
CA TYR A 287 25.48 -9.13 -14.31
C TYR A 287 24.46 -8.00 -14.08
N GLY A 288 23.71 -7.59 -15.11
CA GLY A 288 22.57 -6.67 -14.99
C GLY A 288 21.38 -7.27 -14.24
N ASP A 289 21.31 -8.60 -14.15
CA ASP A 289 20.32 -9.33 -13.33
C ASP A 289 20.85 -9.66 -11.92
N GLY A 290 22.12 -9.34 -11.65
CA GLY A 290 22.81 -9.67 -10.39
C GLY A 290 23.69 -10.92 -10.47
N TYR A 291 23.80 -11.59 -11.63
CA TYR A 291 24.70 -12.73 -11.78
C TYR A 291 26.14 -12.26 -12.02
N GLY A 292 26.93 -12.22 -10.95
CA GLY A 292 28.20 -11.48 -10.89
C GLY A 292 29.20 -11.80 -12.01
N PHE A 293 29.76 -10.74 -12.62
CA PHE A 293 30.81 -10.85 -13.65
C PHE A 293 32.00 -11.70 -13.20
N ILE A 294 32.31 -11.67 -11.89
CA ILE A 294 33.39 -12.45 -11.27
C ILE A 294 33.24 -13.95 -11.54
N LEU A 295 32.03 -14.47 -11.77
CA LEU A 295 31.77 -15.88 -12.04
C LEU A 295 32.16 -16.32 -13.48
N SER A 296 32.70 -15.42 -14.29
CA SER A 296 33.19 -15.74 -15.64
C SER A 296 34.22 -16.88 -15.61
N ASN A 297 34.01 -17.93 -16.40
CA ASN A 297 34.85 -19.15 -16.46
C ASN A 297 34.96 -19.98 -15.16
N GLN A 298 34.17 -19.69 -14.13
CA GLN A 298 34.19 -20.47 -12.87
C GLN A 298 32.80 -20.78 -12.29
N GLY A 299 31.78 -20.03 -12.72
CA GLY A 299 30.38 -20.31 -12.38
C GLY A 299 29.90 -21.62 -13.00
N GLU A 300 28.81 -22.15 -12.46
CA GLU A 300 28.15 -23.34 -12.97
C GLU A 300 26.64 -23.11 -13.00
N ALA A 301 25.95 -23.94 -13.77
CA ALA A 301 24.50 -24.01 -13.81
C ALA A 301 24.04 -25.48 -13.76
N LEU A 302 22.83 -25.72 -13.29
CA LEU A 302 22.19 -27.04 -13.38
C LEU A 302 21.23 -27.07 -14.57
N ILE A 303 21.40 -28.08 -15.43
CA ILE A 303 20.53 -28.33 -16.58
C ILE A 303 20.24 -29.83 -16.62
N ARG A 304 18.96 -30.20 -16.61
CA ARG A 304 18.50 -31.60 -16.52
C ARG A 304 19.15 -32.39 -15.37
N GLY A 305 19.37 -31.72 -14.24
CA GLY A 305 19.97 -32.31 -13.04
C GLY A 305 21.47 -32.61 -13.16
N LYS A 306 22.16 -32.00 -14.13
CA LYS A 306 23.62 -32.09 -14.30
C LYS A 306 24.25 -30.71 -14.20
N ARG A 307 25.44 -30.62 -13.58
CA ARG A 307 26.26 -29.41 -13.55
C ARG A 307 26.89 -29.15 -14.92
N ALA A 308 26.89 -27.88 -15.32
CA ALA A 308 27.45 -27.40 -16.57
C ALA A 308 28.23 -26.09 -16.32
N PRO A 309 29.47 -25.96 -16.80
CA PRO A 309 30.29 -24.78 -16.52
C PRO A 309 29.86 -23.58 -17.37
N ILE A 310 29.89 -22.39 -16.74
CA ILE A 310 29.82 -21.11 -17.45
C ILE A 310 31.15 -20.88 -18.16
N VAL A 311 31.10 -20.63 -19.46
CA VAL A 311 32.29 -20.47 -20.32
C VAL A 311 32.26 -19.13 -21.03
N GLY A 312 33.41 -18.45 -21.07
CA GLY A 312 33.54 -17.07 -21.52
C GLY A 312 33.14 -16.05 -20.45
N ARG A 313 33.33 -14.77 -20.77
CA ARG A 313 32.91 -13.67 -19.90
C ARG A 313 31.39 -13.55 -19.85
N ILE A 314 30.85 -13.43 -18.64
CA ILE A 314 29.45 -13.06 -18.41
C ILE A 314 29.25 -11.63 -18.94
N SER A 315 28.21 -11.44 -19.77
CA SER A 315 27.83 -10.12 -20.31
C SER A 315 26.75 -9.47 -19.45
N MET A 316 26.30 -8.27 -19.81
CA MET A 316 25.27 -7.55 -19.03
C MET A 316 23.98 -8.35 -18.90
N ASP A 317 23.51 -8.96 -19.99
CA ASP A 317 22.18 -9.58 -20.06
C ASP A 317 22.23 -11.06 -20.48
N MET A 318 23.41 -11.62 -20.73
CA MET A 318 23.57 -12.99 -21.23
C MET A 318 24.87 -13.64 -20.73
N CYS A 319 24.83 -14.96 -20.60
CA CYS A 319 26.03 -15.79 -20.44
C CYS A 319 25.89 -17.11 -21.18
N THR A 320 27.02 -17.80 -21.32
CA THR A 320 27.15 -19.03 -22.11
C THR A 320 27.60 -20.19 -21.24
N ILE A 321 27.06 -21.38 -21.52
CA ILE A 321 27.26 -22.60 -20.75
C ILE A 321 27.71 -23.72 -21.70
N ASP A 322 28.75 -24.46 -21.34
CA ASP A 322 29.12 -25.69 -22.05
C ASP A 322 28.20 -26.84 -21.64
N VAL A 323 27.37 -27.29 -22.58
CA VAL A 323 26.37 -28.36 -22.37
C VAL A 323 26.69 -29.61 -23.19
N THR A 324 27.94 -29.76 -23.65
CA THR A 324 28.37 -30.84 -24.55
C THR A 324 28.10 -32.24 -23.97
N HIS A 325 28.23 -32.40 -22.64
CA HIS A 325 28.03 -33.67 -21.93
C HIS A 325 26.58 -33.92 -21.50
N ILE A 326 25.65 -33.00 -21.78
CA ILE A 326 24.25 -33.10 -21.38
C ILE A 326 23.42 -33.61 -22.57
N PRO A 327 22.94 -34.86 -22.55
CA PRO A 327 22.12 -35.40 -23.63
C PRO A 327 20.77 -34.68 -23.69
N ASP A 328 20.22 -34.58 -24.90
CA ASP A 328 18.88 -34.02 -25.18
C ASP A 328 18.63 -32.61 -24.62
N CYS A 329 19.70 -31.82 -24.52
CA CYS A 329 19.64 -30.41 -24.15
C CYS A 329 18.98 -29.60 -25.28
N ASN A 330 17.88 -28.91 -24.97
CA ASN A 330 17.05 -28.19 -25.93
C ASN A 330 16.81 -26.73 -25.52
N VAL A 331 16.54 -25.88 -26.51
CA VAL A 331 16.03 -24.52 -26.26
C VAL A 331 14.72 -24.62 -25.47
N GLY A 332 14.59 -23.80 -24.41
CA GLY A 332 13.49 -23.83 -23.46
C GLY A 332 13.73 -24.70 -22.22
N ASP A 333 14.78 -25.52 -22.19
CA ASP A 333 15.14 -26.28 -20.99
C ASP A 333 15.43 -25.33 -19.81
N GLU A 334 14.93 -25.71 -18.63
CA GLU A 334 15.15 -24.96 -17.38
C GLU A 334 16.62 -25.04 -16.96
N VAL A 335 17.16 -23.88 -16.60
CA VAL A 335 18.52 -23.70 -16.08
C VAL A 335 18.43 -23.12 -14.67
N VAL A 336 19.05 -23.79 -13.70
CA VAL A 336 19.11 -23.31 -12.30
C VAL A 336 20.52 -22.78 -12.02
N LEU A 337 20.60 -21.48 -11.67
CA LEU A 337 21.86 -20.78 -11.35
C LEU A 337 22.15 -20.75 -9.85
N LEU A 338 21.09 -20.77 -9.03
CA LEU A 338 21.14 -20.94 -7.58
C LEU A 338 19.91 -21.77 -7.22
N GLY A 339 20.04 -22.85 -6.45
CA GLY A 339 18.92 -23.76 -6.21
C GLY A 339 19.25 -25.23 -6.42
N ARG A 340 18.20 -26.05 -6.38
CA ARG A 340 18.26 -27.49 -6.62
C ARG A 340 17.63 -27.84 -7.96
N GLN A 341 18.20 -28.84 -8.63
CA GLN A 341 17.59 -29.48 -9.78
C GLN A 341 17.94 -30.98 -9.74
N GLY A 342 16.93 -31.84 -9.59
CA GLY A 342 17.16 -33.26 -9.33
C GLY A 342 17.91 -33.49 -8.01
N LYS A 343 19.04 -34.20 -8.07
CA LYS A 343 19.89 -34.48 -6.90
C LYS A 343 20.97 -33.41 -6.67
N GLU A 344 21.22 -32.55 -7.64
CA GLU A 344 22.25 -31.51 -7.59
C GLU A 344 21.73 -30.22 -6.95
N CYS A 345 22.65 -29.44 -6.38
CA CYS A 345 22.36 -28.16 -5.72
C CYS A 345 23.51 -27.19 -5.90
N ILE A 346 23.25 -25.97 -6.38
CA ILE A 346 24.18 -24.85 -6.33
C ILE A 346 23.70 -23.91 -5.22
N SER A 347 24.42 -23.87 -4.10
CA SER A 347 24.04 -23.06 -2.94
C SER A 347 24.62 -21.64 -3.02
N ALA A 348 24.03 -20.70 -2.27
CA ALA A 348 24.58 -19.35 -2.16
C ALA A 348 26.00 -19.34 -1.57
N ASN A 349 26.30 -20.24 -0.62
CA ASN A 349 27.64 -20.39 -0.03
C ASN A 349 28.67 -20.89 -1.06
N GLU A 350 28.26 -21.79 -1.97
CA GLU A 350 29.13 -22.27 -3.06
C GLU A 350 29.48 -21.12 -4.04
N ILE A 351 28.47 -20.34 -4.44
CA ILE A 351 28.67 -19.18 -5.32
C ILE A 351 29.58 -18.15 -4.63
N ALA A 352 29.32 -17.87 -3.35
CA ALA A 352 30.12 -16.94 -2.56
C ALA A 352 31.59 -17.37 -2.47
N ALA A 353 31.86 -18.67 -2.27
CA ALA A 353 33.22 -19.21 -2.25
C ALA A 353 33.95 -18.99 -3.58
N LYS A 354 33.29 -19.24 -4.73
CA LYS A 354 33.86 -18.99 -6.07
C LYS A 354 34.08 -17.50 -6.35
N ALA A 355 33.18 -16.65 -5.85
CA ALA A 355 33.25 -15.20 -6.00
C ALA A 355 34.15 -14.50 -4.95
N SER A 356 34.76 -15.25 -4.02
CA SER A 356 35.54 -14.72 -2.90
C SER A 356 34.76 -13.69 -2.06
N THR A 357 33.51 -13.99 -1.75
CA THR A 357 32.60 -13.15 -0.96
C THR A 357 31.75 -13.98 0.02
N ILE A 358 30.65 -13.42 0.52
CA ILE A 358 29.70 -14.02 1.44
C ILE A 358 28.32 -14.21 0.77
N SER A 359 27.57 -15.22 1.24
CA SER A 359 26.25 -15.54 0.69
C SER A 359 25.22 -14.40 0.83
N TYR A 360 25.39 -13.53 1.83
CA TYR A 360 24.60 -12.31 1.97
C TYR A 360 24.68 -11.42 0.72
N GLU A 361 25.87 -11.22 0.16
CA GLU A 361 26.06 -10.41 -1.04
C GLU A 361 25.42 -11.10 -2.25
N VAL A 362 25.66 -12.41 -2.41
CA VAL A 362 25.10 -13.20 -3.53
C VAL A 362 23.57 -13.07 -3.61
N LEU A 363 22.87 -13.16 -2.47
CA LEU A 363 21.42 -13.06 -2.42
C LEU A 363 20.91 -11.64 -2.68
N CYS A 364 21.54 -10.64 -2.05
CA CYS A 364 21.18 -9.23 -2.21
C CYS A 364 21.50 -8.68 -3.61
N ALA A 365 22.51 -9.24 -4.29
CA ALA A 365 22.93 -8.81 -5.62
C ALA A 365 21.90 -9.13 -6.70
N LEU A 366 21.04 -10.15 -6.49
CA LEU A 366 19.99 -10.50 -7.45
C LEU A 366 19.03 -9.32 -7.61
N GLY A 367 19.20 -8.60 -8.72
CA GLY A 367 18.52 -7.34 -8.99
C GLY A 367 17.02 -7.52 -9.19
N LYS A 368 16.29 -6.42 -9.37
CA LYS A 368 14.82 -6.43 -9.47
C LYS A 368 14.29 -6.91 -10.84
N ARG A 369 15.17 -7.12 -11.83
CA ARG A 369 14.81 -7.62 -13.18
C ARG A 369 14.23 -9.02 -13.11
N ALA A 370 14.78 -9.87 -12.25
CA ALA A 370 14.31 -11.22 -12.04
C ALA A 370 13.02 -11.19 -11.18
N PRO A 371 11.85 -11.52 -11.75
CA PRO A 371 10.60 -11.63 -11.02
C PRO A 371 10.68 -12.64 -9.86
N ARG A 372 10.31 -12.24 -8.64
CA ARG A 372 10.10 -13.18 -7.51
C ARG A 372 8.75 -13.88 -7.63
N VAL A 373 8.74 -15.21 -7.53
CA VAL A 373 7.57 -16.08 -7.58
C VAL A 373 7.50 -16.85 -6.27
N PHE A 374 6.43 -16.68 -5.50
CA PHE A 374 6.30 -17.31 -4.19
C PHE A 374 5.57 -18.65 -4.31
N LEU A 375 6.17 -19.69 -3.73
CA LEU A 375 5.65 -21.05 -3.73
C LEU A 375 5.12 -21.39 -2.31
N LEU A 376 3.92 -21.96 -2.23
CA LEU A 376 3.33 -22.44 -0.97
C LEU A 376 2.49 -23.70 -1.25
N LYS A 377 2.96 -24.87 -0.84
CA LYS A 377 2.28 -26.15 -1.03
C LYS A 377 0.94 -26.15 -0.30
N GLY A 378 -0.11 -26.55 -1.01
CA GLY A 378 -1.50 -26.57 -0.51
C GLY A 378 -2.40 -25.49 -1.12
N LYS A 379 -1.83 -24.47 -1.78
CA LYS A 379 -2.54 -23.67 -2.80
C LYS A 379 -2.04 -24.15 -4.16
N LYS A 380 -2.94 -24.58 -5.05
CA LYS A 380 -2.59 -25.23 -6.32
C LYS A 380 -1.79 -24.35 -7.30
N GLU A 381 -1.50 -23.09 -6.98
CA GLU A 381 -0.82 -22.16 -7.88
C GLU A 381 0.19 -21.29 -7.12
N ALA A 382 1.40 -21.17 -7.69
CA ALA A 382 2.36 -20.14 -7.34
C ALA A 382 1.73 -18.76 -7.56
N PHE A 383 1.92 -17.83 -6.65
CA PHE A 383 1.37 -16.48 -6.81
C PHE A 383 2.50 -15.46 -6.90
N GLU A 384 2.30 -14.51 -7.81
CA GLU A 384 3.20 -13.38 -7.98
C GLU A 384 2.85 -12.27 -6.98
N PRO A 385 3.86 -11.61 -6.39
CA PRO A 385 3.62 -10.44 -5.58
C PRO A 385 2.97 -9.35 -6.45
N ARG A 386 1.79 -8.87 -6.04
CA ARG A 386 1.01 -7.84 -6.76
C ARG A 386 1.68 -6.46 -6.72
N LEU A 387 2.73 -6.30 -5.92
CA LEU A 387 3.51 -5.08 -5.75
C LEU A 387 4.98 -5.33 -6.05
N ARG A 388 5.34 -5.54 -7.32
CA ARG A 388 6.72 -5.25 -7.74
C ARG A 388 6.80 -3.77 -8.07
N ARG A 389 7.50 -3.00 -7.24
CA ARG A 389 8.41 -1.94 -7.73
C ARG A 389 9.17 -1.27 -6.60
N ILE A 390 10.44 -1.06 -6.91
CA ILE A 390 11.29 0.08 -6.56
C ILE A 390 10.56 1.14 -5.71
N PHE A 391 10.93 1.23 -4.45
CA PHE A 391 10.78 2.47 -3.69
C PHE A 391 11.80 3.47 -4.29
N ILE A 392 11.35 4.35 -5.18
CA ILE A 392 11.98 5.65 -5.40
C ILE A 392 11.19 6.58 -4.47
N PRO A 393 11.80 7.12 -3.41
CA PRO A 393 11.11 7.95 -2.42
C PRO A 393 10.37 9.17 -3.02
N ASP A 394 10.71 9.55 -4.26
CA ASP A 394 10.23 10.75 -4.95
C ASP A 394 9.34 10.51 -6.19
N GLU A 395 8.94 9.27 -6.51
CA GLU A 395 7.90 9.08 -7.54
C GLU A 395 6.53 9.42 -6.93
N GLU A 396 6.06 10.63 -7.25
CA GLU A 396 4.73 11.14 -6.92
C GLU A 396 3.65 10.05 -6.96
N LYS A 397 2.75 10.11 -5.96
CA LYS A 397 1.48 9.42 -5.85
C LYS A 397 0.77 9.29 -7.21
N SER A 398 1.07 8.27 -8.00
CA SER A 398 0.32 8.08 -9.23
C SER A 398 -0.95 7.34 -8.86
N ILE A 399 -2.03 8.09 -8.61
CA ILE A 399 -3.39 7.56 -8.47
C ILE A 399 -3.71 6.63 -9.66
N SER A 400 -3.20 6.97 -10.85
CA SER A 400 -3.21 6.13 -12.05
C SER A 400 -2.68 4.70 -11.83
N ARG A 401 -1.74 4.49 -10.90
CA ARG A 401 -1.17 3.18 -10.59
C ARG A 401 -2.11 2.35 -9.71
N ILE A 402 -2.78 2.97 -8.74
CA ILE A 402 -3.80 2.32 -7.91
C ILE A 402 -5.01 1.97 -8.78
N ASP A 403 -5.42 2.92 -9.60
CA ASP A 403 -6.48 2.81 -10.59
C ASP A 403 -6.29 1.62 -11.54
N ASN A 404 -5.08 1.49 -12.10
CA ASN A 404 -4.73 0.35 -12.95
C ASN A 404 -4.81 -1.00 -12.21
N ILE A 405 -4.43 -1.07 -10.92
CA ILE A 405 -4.52 -2.29 -10.11
C ILE A 405 -5.99 -2.67 -9.87
N ILE A 406 -6.82 -1.69 -9.54
CA ILE A 406 -8.24 -1.91 -9.24
C ILE A 406 -8.99 -2.32 -10.50
N ARG A 407 -8.72 -1.66 -11.64
CA ARG A 407 -9.24 -2.05 -12.95
C ARG A 407 -8.90 -3.49 -13.28
N HIS A 408 -7.65 -3.89 -13.13
CA HIS A 408 -7.23 -5.26 -13.42
C HIS A 408 -7.86 -6.29 -12.47
N CYS A 409 -8.06 -5.94 -11.19
CA CYS A 409 -8.77 -6.80 -10.24
C CYS A 409 -10.23 -7.02 -10.64
N LEU A 410 -10.91 -5.98 -11.15
CA LEU A 410 -12.28 -6.09 -11.66
C LEU A 410 -12.34 -6.96 -12.92
N GLN A 411 -11.42 -6.78 -13.88
CA GLN A 411 -11.27 -7.64 -15.07
C GLN A 411 -11.08 -9.11 -14.68
N THR A 412 -10.18 -9.37 -13.72
CA THR A 412 -9.89 -10.74 -13.26
C THR A 412 -11.10 -11.36 -12.56
N ARG A 413 -11.81 -10.58 -11.73
CA ARG A 413 -12.96 -11.07 -10.97
C ARG A 413 -14.19 -11.30 -11.84
N ALA A 414 -14.37 -10.47 -12.87
CA ALA A 414 -15.40 -10.64 -13.88
C ALA A 414 -15.09 -11.80 -14.85
N CYS A 415 -13.84 -12.28 -14.87
CA CYS A 415 -13.32 -13.20 -15.89
C CYS A 415 -13.52 -12.69 -17.32
N ASP A 416 -13.61 -11.37 -17.48
CA ASP A 416 -13.92 -10.67 -18.72
C ASP A 416 -13.36 -9.24 -18.66
N GLU A 417 -12.59 -8.86 -19.68
CA GLU A 417 -11.89 -7.57 -19.70
C GLU A 417 -12.87 -6.40 -19.92
N GLU A 418 -13.84 -6.57 -20.80
CA GLU A 418 -14.82 -5.55 -21.16
C GLU A 418 -15.73 -5.25 -19.96
N LEU A 419 -16.25 -6.29 -19.30
CA LEU A 419 -17.07 -6.16 -18.10
C LEU A 419 -16.26 -5.59 -16.93
N GLY A 420 -15.00 -5.99 -16.76
CA GLY A 420 -14.12 -5.43 -15.74
C GLY A 420 -13.84 -3.94 -15.93
N ASN A 421 -13.61 -3.52 -17.16
CA ASN A 421 -13.46 -2.11 -17.52
C ASN A 421 -14.76 -1.35 -17.28
N ALA A 422 -15.91 -1.89 -17.68
CA ALA A 422 -17.21 -1.27 -17.44
C ALA A 422 -17.45 -1.05 -15.93
N ILE A 423 -17.21 -2.05 -15.09
CA ILE A 423 -17.35 -1.89 -13.62
C ILE A 423 -16.38 -0.83 -13.09
N TYR A 424 -15.15 -0.80 -13.60
CA TYR A 424 -14.15 0.18 -13.17
C TYR A 424 -14.59 1.61 -13.50
N TYR A 425 -14.91 1.91 -14.75
CA TYR A 425 -15.27 3.27 -15.16
C TYR A 425 -16.62 3.70 -14.57
N GLU A 426 -17.63 2.82 -14.60
CA GLU A 426 -18.99 3.20 -14.18
C GLU A 426 -19.14 3.29 -12.66
N MET A 427 -18.52 2.38 -11.90
CA MET A 427 -18.69 2.34 -10.44
C MET A 427 -17.50 2.92 -9.70
N PHE A 428 -16.27 2.55 -10.08
CA PHE A 428 -15.08 2.91 -9.32
C PHE A 428 -14.59 4.32 -9.65
N GLU A 429 -14.37 4.65 -10.92
CA GLU A 429 -13.94 5.99 -11.33
C GLU A 429 -15.00 7.06 -10.99
N THR A 430 -16.29 6.76 -11.14
CA THR A 430 -17.38 7.66 -10.70
C THR A 430 -17.32 8.01 -9.21
N LEU A 431 -16.88 7.07 -8.36
CA LEU A 431 -16.76 7.24 -6.91
C LEU A 431 -15.40 7.81 -6.47
N PHE A 432 -14.32 7.39 -7.14
CA PHE A 432 -12.94 7.56 -6.67
C PHE A 432 -12.01 8.25 -7.69
N GLY A 433 -12.42 8.41 -8.95
CA GLY A 433 -11.58 8.79 -10.09
C GLY A 433 -11.21 10.27 -10.19
N LYS A 434 -11.55 11.08 -9.20
CA LYS A 434 -11.07 12.47 -9.11
C LYS A 434 -10.17 12.59 -7.90
N GLU A 435 -8.91 12.96 -8.14
CA GLU A 435 -7.82 12.93 -7.15
C GLU A 435 -8.14 13.68 -5.84
N ASP A 436 -8.97 14.73 -5.92
CA ASP A 436 -9.37 15.55 -4.78
C ASP A 436 -10.85 15.40 -4.37
N ARG A 437 -11.62 14.52 -5.02
CA ARG A 437 -13.04 14.32 -4.68
C ARG A 437 -13.16 13.41 -3.47
N ARG A 438 -13.28 14.02 -2.29
CA ARG A 438 -13.51 13.30 -1.03
C ARG A 438 -14.89 12.66 -1.02
N LEU A 439 -14.94 11.35 -0.78
CA LEU A 439 -16.19 10.61 -0.63
C LEU A 439 -16.91 11.02 0.65
N GLU A 440 -18.04 11.69 0.49
CA GLU A 440 -18.92 12.05 1.59
C GLU A 440 -20.09 11.09 1.70
N LEU A 441 -20.32 10.57 2.90
CA LEU A 441 -21.51 9.81 3.22
C LEU A 441 -22.63 10.74 3.68
N ARG A 442 -23.82 10.60 3.10
CA ARG A 442 -25.04 11.24 3.59
C ARG A 442 -26.01 10.20 4.14
N SER A 443 -26.67 10.50 5.25
CA SER A 443 -27.69 9.61 5.81
C SER A 443 -28.97 10.34 6.20
N GLY A 444 -30.09 9.61 6.17
CA GLY A 444 -31.41 10.18 6.47
C GLY A 444 -31.78 11.31 5.49
N PHE A 445 -31.50 11.10 4.20
CA PHE A 445 -31.72 12.12 3.17
C PHE A 445 -33.22 12.29 2.92
N ARG A 446 -33.72 13.50 3.11
CA ARG A 446 -35.11 13.85 2.84
C ARG A 446 -35.19 15.06 1.92
N TYR A 447 -36.06 14.97 0.92
CA TYR A 447 -36.20 15.94 -0.15
C TYR A 447 -37.68 16.22 -0.39
N ASP A 448 -38.17 17.33 0.16
CA ASP A 448 -39.56 17.74 0.05
C ASP A 448 -39.69 18.88 -0.98
N ILE A 449 -40.47 18.63 -2.03
CA ILE A 449 -40.70 19.56 -3.14
C ILE A 449 -42.17 19.96 -3.12
N SER A 450 -42.42 21.25 -3.22
CA SER A 450 -43.76 21.79 -3.42
C SER A 450 -43.80 22.69 -4.64
N ILE A 451 -44.72 22.39 -5.56
CA ILE A 451 -44.95 23.17 -6.77
C ILE A 451 -46.29 23.87 -6.67
N ALA A 452 -46.30 25.18 -6.93
CA ALA A 452 -47.50 26.00 -6.91
C ALA A 452 -47.53 26.99 -8.08
N LYS A 453 -48.72 27.44 -8.47
CA LYS A 453 -48.88 28.58 -9.39
C LYS A 453 -48.32 29.85 -8.74
N LEU A 454 -47.66 30.72 -9.51
CA LEU A 454 -47.31 32.06 -9.02
C LEU A 454 -48.58 32.88 -8.76
N SER A 455 -48.64 33.58 -7.62
CA SER A 455 -49.68 34.58 -7.34
C SER A 455 -49.52 35.77 -8.29
N LYS A 456 -50.62 36.29 -8.86
CA LYS A 456 -50.64 37.43 -9.79
C LYS A 456 -49.91 38.64 -9.18
N ALA A 457 -48.71 38.95 -9.65
CA ALA A 457 -48.04 40.24 -9.42
C ALA A 457 -48.30 41.19 -10.60
N LYS A 458 -48.16 42.50 -10.39
CA LYS A 458 -48.63 43.62 -11.25
C LYS A 458 -48.18 43.62 -12.74
N ASN A 459 -47.31 42.73 -13.19
CA ASN A 459 -47.01 42.50 -14.62
C ASN A 459 -47.62 41.18 -15.09
N ALA A 460 -48.81 41.27 -15.71
CA ALA A 460 -49.72 40.15 -15.95
C ALA A 460 -49.29 39.13 -17.02
N ALA A 461 -48.28 39.43 -17.85
CA ALA A 461 -47.84 38.53 -18.93
C ALA A 461 -46.89 37.42 -18.43
N SER A 462 -45.86 37.75 -17.62
CA SER A 462 -44.83 36.76 -17.23
C SER A 462 -45.28 35.79 -16.12
N SER A 463 -46.27 36.11 -15.30
CA SER A 463 -46.69 35.23 -14.18
C SER A 463 -47.42 33.95 -14.61
N ARG A 464 -47.95 33.89 -15.84
CA ARG A 464 -48.67 32.72 -16.35
C ARG A 464 -47.74 31.59 -16.79
N ASP A 465 -46.50 31.91 -17.14
CA ASP A 465 -45.58 30.98 -17.81
C ASP A 465 -44.64 30.27 -16.84
N TYR A 466 -44.67 30.61 -15.54
CA TYR A 466 -43.80 30.02 -14.52
C TYR A 466 -44.58 29.42 -13.35
N LEU A 467 -43.97 28.43 -12.70
CA LEU A 467 -44.37 27.80 -11.45
C LEU A 467 -43.38 28.18 -10.35
N ARG A 468 -43.85 28.33 -9.12
CA ARG A 468 -43.00 28.44 -7.94
C ARG A 468 -42.69 27.05 -7.44
N VAL A 469 -41.41 26.75 -7.26
CA VAL A 469 -40.93 25.50 -6.68
C VAL A 469 -40.23 25.85 -5.38
N ASN A 470 -40.74 25.34 -4.27
CA ASN A 470 -40.03 25.38 -3.00
C ASN A 470 -39.48 23.99 -2.71
N THR A 471 -38.21 23.92 -2.35
CA THR A 471 -37.48 22.70 -2.06
C THR A 471 -36.92 22.78 -0.65
N HIS A 472 -37.22 21.79 0.18
CA HIS A 472 -36.55 21.56 1.45
C HIS A 472 -35.71 20.29 1.31
N VAL A 473 -34.40 20.42 1.50
CA VAL A 473 -33.48 19.28 1.52
C VAL A 473 -32.84 19.19 2.89
N GLU A 474 -32.86 18.00 3.47
CA GLU A 474 -32.16 17.72 4.72
C GLU A 474 -31.41 16.39 4.67
N TYR A 475 -30.25 16.34 5.31
CA TYR A 475 -29.45 15.14 5.46
C TYR A 475 -28.42 15.30 6.57
N LYS A 476 -27.92 14.17 7.06
CA LYS A 476 -26.78 14.14 7.98
C LYS A 476 -25.49 13.87 7.22
N LYS A 477 -24.42 14.58 7.57
CA LYS A 477 -23.06 14.35 7.07
C LYS A 477 -22.02 14.72 8.13
N THR A 478 -20.78 14.26 7.95
CA THR A 478 -19.64 14.85 8.67
C THR A 478 -19.38 16.25 8.13
N PHE A 479 -19.48 17.26 8.97
CA PHE A 479 -19.23 18.65 8.61
C PHE A 479 -17.72 18.90 8.51
N ARG A 480 -17.24 19.63 7.50
CA ARG A 480 -15.80 19.75 7.23
C ARG A 480 -15.33 21.19 7.10
N ASP A 481 -16.12 22.03 6.46
CA ASP A 481 -15.80 23.43 6.23
C ASP A 481 -16.82 24.33 6.92
N ASN A 482 -16.35 25.24 7.77
CA ASN A 482 -17.22 26.22 8.43
C ASN A 482 -17.74 27.31 7.47
N ILE A 483 -17.21 27.35 6.24
CA ILE A 483 -17.66 28.19 5.13
C ILE A 483 -17.84 27.29 3.90
N PHE A 484 -19.05 27.25 3.37
CA PHE A 484 -19.41 26.45 2.20
C PHE A 484 -20.34 27.25 1.29
N MET A 485 -20.61 26.76 0.07
CA MET A 485 -21.49 27.44 -0.86
C MET A 485 -22.64 26.55 -1.35
N ILE A 486 -23.74 27.21 -1.71
CA ILE A 486 -24.84 26.65 -2.49
C ILE A 486 -24.73 27.28 -3.88
N GLY A 487 -24.55 26.46 -4.91
CA GLY A 487 -24.35 26.91 -6.28
C GLY A 487 -25.60 26.73 -7.14
N CYS A 488 -25.93 27.74 -7.94
CA CYS A 488 -26.95 27.68 -8.97
C CYS A 488 -26.35 27.93 -10.36
N ALA A 489 -26.44 26.93 -11.23
CA ALA A 489 -25.97 26.97 -12.61
C ALA A 489 -27.13 27.24 -13.57
N SER A 490 -26.87 27.94 -14.68
CA SER A 490 -27.83 28.08 -15.80
C SER A 490 -27.64 27.05 -16.91
N ASN A 491 -26.50 26.35 -16.92
CA ASN A 491 -26.17 25.39 -17.95
C ASN A 491 -25.25 24.28 -17.42
N ASN A 492 -25.07 23.24 -18.22
CA ASN A 492 -24.29 22.06 -17.83
C ASN A 492 -22.80 22.37 -17.62
N ALA A 493 -22.22 23.36 -18.32
CA ALA A 493 -20.81 23.73 -18.12
C ALA A 493 -20.59 24.38 -16.75
N GLN A 494 -21.50 25.27 -16.33
CA GLN A 494 -21.51 25.84 -14.99
C GLN A 494 -21.76 24.76 -13.92
N LEU A 495 -22.71 23.86 -14.17
CA LEU A 495 -23.00 22.76 -13.25
C LEU A 495 -21.77 21.86 -13.06
N ALA A 496 -21.05 21.53 -14.14
CA ALA A 496 -19.79 20.80 -14.09
C ALA A 496 -18.73 21.55 -13.26
N ALA A 497 -18.57 22.86 -13.44
CA ALA A 497 -17.64 23.66 -12.65
C ALA A 497 -17.97 23.68 -11.14
N LEU A 498 -19.26 23.63 -10.78
CA LEU A 498 -19.70 23.49 -9.39
C LEU A 498 -19.45 22.08 -8.82
N PHE A 499 -19.36 21.04 -9.65
CA PHE A 499 -18.95 19.71 -9.22
C PHE A 499 -17.46 19.64 -8.86
N GLU A 500 -16.61 20.51 -9.43
CA GLU A 500 -15.17 20.54 -9.12
C GLU A 500 -14.82 21.30 -7.84
N ASP A 501 -15.67 22.20 -7.33
CA ASP A 501 -15.36 22.93 -6.09
C ASP A 501 -15.78 22.12 -4.85
N PRO A 502 -14.83 21.72 -3.99
CA PRO A 502 -15.12 20.90 -2.80
C PRO A 502 -15.96 21.64 -1.74
N ARG A 503 -16.00 22.97 -1.77
CA ARG A 503 -16.80 23.79 -0.84
C ARG A 503 -18.25 23.94 -1.30
N CYS A 504 -18.59 23.48 -2.51
CA CYS A 504 -19.97 23.48 -2.96
C CYS A 504 -20.72 22.33 -2.30
N GLU A 505 -21.67 22.65 -1.42
CA GLU A 505 -22.43 21.67 -0.63
C GLU A 505 -23.66 21.18 -1.39
N TYR A 506 -24.34 22.10 -2.07
CA TYR A 506 -25.57 21.83 -2.81
C TYR A 506 -25.58 22.56 -4.15
N ARG A 507 -26.14 21.91 -5.17
CA ARG A 507 -26.09 22.35 -6.58
C ARG A 507 -27.49 22.35 -7.15
N TRP A 508 -27.85 23.44 -7.82
CA TRP A 508 -29.10 23.59 -8.55
C TRP A 508 -28.83 23.92 -10.00
N LEU A 509 -29.55 23.29 -10.93
CA LEU A 509 -29.55 23.67 -12.34
C LEU A 509 -30.85 24.42 -12.63
N LEU A 510 -30.77 25.73 -12.77
CA LEU A 510 -31.87 26.55 -13.24
C LEU A 510 -32.04 26.33 -14.74
N ASN A 511 -33.17 25.75 -15.12
CA ASN A 511 -33.44 25.46 -16.52
C ASN A 511 -33.58 26.75 -17.34
N ASN A 512 -33.11 26.73 -18.59
CA ASN A 512 -33.26 27.85 -19.51
C ASN A 512 -34.75 28.12 -19.79
N GLY A 513 -35.24 29.27 -19.34
CA GLY A 513 -36.48 29.89 -19.79
C GLY A 513 -36.13 31.26 -20.36
N LYS A 514 -36.83 31.72 -21.41
CA LYS A 514 -36.48 32.94 -22.16
C LYS A 514 -36.25 34.19 -21.28
N ASP A 515 -36.89 34.25 -20.12
CA ASP A 515 -36.82 35.39 -19.19
C ASP A 515 -36.27 35.06 -17.79
N LEU A 516 -35.70 33.87 -17.56
CA LEU A 516 -35.17 33.50 -16.24
C LEU A 516 -33.78 34.12 -16.01
N VAL A 517 -33.63 34.79 -14.86
CA VAL A 517 -32.37 35.37 -14.42
C VAL A 517 -32.03 34.76 -13.06
N ILE A 518 -30.83 34.17 -12.93
CA ILE A 518 -30.48 33.32 -11.78
C ILE A 518 -30.58 34.07 -10.45
N ASP A 519 -30.00 35.27 -10.35
CA ASP A 519 -29.98 36.08 -9.12
C ASP A 519 -31.35 36.63 -8.69
N ARG A 520 -32.32 36.67 -9.62
CA ARG A 520 -33.72 37.07 -9.36
C ARG A 520 -34.62 35.87 -9.05
N ASP A 521 -34.39 34.73 -9.69
CA ASP A 521 -35.34 33.62 -9.75
C ASP A 521 -34.88 32.36 -9.01
N PHE A 522 -33.73 32.42 -8.32
CA PHE A 522 -33.25 31.42 -7.39
C PHE A 522 -32.87 32.09 -6.07
N THR A 523 -33.49 31.64 -4.98
CA THR A 523 -33.25 32.17 -3.64
C THR A 523 -33.06 31.03 -2.65
N VAL A 524 -31.99 31.11 -1.85
CA VAL A 524 -31.82 30.29 -0.66
C VAL A 524 -32.49 31.03 0.49
N GLU A 525 -33.65 30.57 0.90
CA GLU A 525 -34.47 31.21 1.94
C GLU A 525 -33.88 30.98 3.34
N ARG A 526 -33.30 29.79 3.55
CA ARG A 526 -32.74 29.38 4.84
C ARG A 526 -31.72 28.27 4.70
N VAL A 527 -30.70 28.33 5.55
CA VAL A 527 -29.75 27.23 5.77
C VAL A 527 -29.65 26.99 7.28
N ARG A 528 -29.75 25.72 7.71
CA ARG A 528 -29.57 25.34 9.12
C ARG A 528 -28.60 24.20 9.29
N ILE A 529 -27.87 24.24 10.41
CA ILE A 529 -27.01 23.14 10.88
C ILE A 529 -27.42 22.82 12.32
N ASP A 530 -27.84 21.58 12.57
CA ASP A 530 -28.32 21.12 13.88
C ASP A 530 -29.36 22.04 14.51
N ASN A 531 -30.34 22.45 13.71
CA ASN A 531 -31.40 23.38 14.08
C ASN A 531 -30.99 24.87 14.25
N GLU A 532 -29.73 25.23 14.08
CA GLU A 532 -29.25 26.62 14.15
C GLU A 532 -29.19 27.26 12.76
N ASN A 533 -29.62 28.52 12.63
CA ASN A 533 -29.54 29.25 11.35
C ASN A 533 -28.09 29.59 11.01
N VAL A 534 -27.69 29.29 9.77
CA VAL A 534 -26.38 29.65 9.23
C VAL A 534 -26.54 30.92 8.39
N PRO A 535 -25.79 31.99 8.67
CA PRO A 535 -25.90 33.22 7.90
C PRO A 535 -25.30 33.07 6.50
N ILE A 536 -25.90 33.76 5.54
CA ILE A 536 -25.34 33.97 4.21
C ILE A 536 -24.30 35.11 4.34
N ILE A 537 -23.05 34.80 4.03
CA ILE A 537 -21.91 35.72 4.13
C ILE A 537 -21.83 36.59 2.87
N GLU A 538 -21.98 35.98 1.70
CA GLU A 538 -21.79 36.63 0.41
C GLU A 538 -22.64 35.92 -0.66
N THR A 539 -23.17 36.69 -1.62
CA THR A 539 -23.70 36.15 -2.87
C THR A 539 -22.95 36.76 -4.04
N LYS A 540 -22.46 35.94 -4.97
CA LYS A 540 -21.73 36.43 -6.15
C LYS A 540 -22.09 35.67 -7.41
N ASN A 541 -22.12 36.38 -8.53
CA ASN A 541 -22.26 35.78 -9.85
C ASN A 541 -20.86 35.62 -10.47
N THR A 542 -20.43 34.38 -10.69
CA THR A 542 -19.10 34.05 -11.21
C THR A 542 -19.22 33.32 -12.55
N LYS A 543 -18.08 33.06 -13.19
CA LYS A 543 -18.03 32.21 -14.40
C LYS A 543 -18.61 30.80 -14.16
N ARG A 544 -18.66 30.33 -12.91
CA ARG A 544 -19.17 29.01 -12.51
C ARG A 544 -20.68 29.01 -12.23
N GLY A 545 -21.32 30.18 -12.20
CA GLY A 545 -22.73 30.34 -11.85
C GLY A 545 -22.93 31.28 -10.66
N TYR A 546 -24.13 31.27 -10.10
CA TYR A 546 -24.49 32.07 -8.94
C TYR A 546 -24.15 31.29 -7.65
N GLU A 547 -23.28 31.87 -6.83
CA GLU A 547 -22.74 31.26 -5.62
C GLU A 547 -23.27 31.97 -4.38
N ILE A 548 -23.91 31.23 -3.48
CA ILE A 548 -24.39 31.70 -2.18
C ILE A 548 -23.49 31.10 -1.09
N TRP A 549 -22.61 31.91 -0.53
CA TRP A 549 -21.66 31.50 0.50
C TRP A 549 -22.30 31.60 1.88
N CYS A 550 -22.31 30.49 2.61
CA CYS A 550 -22.91 30.34 3.92
C CYS A 550 -21.82 29.93 4.92
N GLY A 551 -21.90 30.43 6.14
CA GLY A 551 -20.96 30.00 7.18
C GLY A 551 -20.89 30.96 8.35
N SER A 552 -20.21 30.53 9.41
CA SER A 552 -19.90 31.39 10.55
C SER A 552 -18.67 30.85 11.29
N GLU A 553 -18.05 31.69 12.11
CA GLU A 553 -16.94 31.28 12.97
C GLU A 553 -17.38 30.25 14.03
N GLN A 554 -18.62 30.31 14.50
CA GLN A 554 -19.16 29.39 15.50
C GLN A 554 -19.21 27.94 14.98
N LEU A 555 -19.39 27.77 13.67
CA LEU A 555 -19.42 26.46 13.02
C LEU A 555 -18.07 25.73 13.02
N LYS A 556 -16.94 26.42 13.32
CA LYS A 556 -15.63 25.76 13.46
C LYS A 556 -15.64 24.66 14.52
N LYS A 557 -16.45 24.83 15.59
CA LYS A 557 -16.61 23.84 16.67
C LYS A 557 -17.28 22.54 16.20
N LYS A 558 -18.01 22.57 15.09
CA LYS A 558 -18.72 21.42 14.51
C LYS A 558 -17.91 20.72 13.41
N ILE A 559 -16.74 21.21 13.04
CA ILE A 559 -15.86 20.55 12.06
C ILE A 559 -15.48 19.16 12.56
N ASN A 560 -15.49 18.19 11.66
CA ASN A 560 -15.27 16.76 11.90
C ASN A 560 -16.32 16.07 12.78
N THR A 561 -17.47 16.71 13.03
CA THR A 561 -18.61 16.09 13.74
C THR A 561 -19.76 15.79 12.76
N GLU A 562 -20.63 14.84 13.09
CA GLU A 562 -21.86 14.62 12.33
C GLU A 562 -22.86 15.74 12.63
N VAL A 563 -23.36 16.39 11.59
CA VAL A 563 -24.38 17.44 11.69
C VAL A 563 -25.56 17.13 10.79
N LYS A 564 -26.74 17.65 11.16
CA LYS A 564 -27.91 17.71 10.29
C LYS A 564 -27.91 19.04 9.52
N LEU A 565 -27.74 18.98 8.20
CA LEU A 565 -27.85 20.14 7.32
C LEU A 565 -29.27 20.22 6.76
N GLU A 566 -29.84 21.42 6.74
CA GLU A 566 -31.14 21.72 6.12
C GLU A 566 -30.99 22.94 5.20
N ILE A 567 -31.55 22.87 4.00
CA ILE A 567 -31.53 23.96 3.01
C ILE A 567 -32.94 24.14 2.46
N GLU A 568 -33.47 25.36 2.56
CA GLU A 568 -34.74 25.79 1.97
C GLU A 568 -34.47 26.68 0.76
N ILE A 569 -34.96 26.27 -0.41
CA ILE A 569 -34.74 26.96 -1.68
C ILE A 569 -36.09 27.29 -2.31
N SER A 570 -36.24 28.52 -2.80
CA SER A 570 -37.37 28.98 -3.60
C SER A 570 -36.88 29.33 -5.01
N THR A 571 -37.51 28.78 -6.04
CA THR A 571 -37.15 29.09 -7.42
C THR A 571 -38.36 29.17 -8.35
N LYS A 572 -38.17 29.79 -9.52
CA LYS A 572 -39.13 29.75 -10.61
C LYS A 572 -38.75 28.68 -11.63
N LYS A 573 -39.74 27.94 -12.10
CA LYS A 573 -39.60 26.95 -13.17
C LYS A 573 -40.56 27.27 -14.30
N ALA A 574 -40.07 27.32 -15.54
CA ALA A 574 -40.92 27.53 -16.70
C ALA A 574 -41.92 26.37 -16.86
N ARG A 575 -43.19 26.68 -17.16
CA ARG A 575 -44.26 25.68 -17.34
C ARG A 575 -44.06 24.80 -18.56
N GLU A 576 -43.38 25.32 -19.58
CA GLU A 576 -42.98 24.56 -20.77
C GLU A 576 -42.01 23.42 -20.42
N ASN A 577 -41.26 23.55 -19.33
CA ASN A 577 -40.38 22.51 -18.83
C ASN A 577 -41.18 21.53 -17.94
N LYS A 578 -41.52 20.40 -18.55
CA LYS A 578 -42.37 19.34 -17.98
C LYS A 578 -41.64 18.31 -17.11
N ILE A 579 -40.35 18.51 -16.84
CA ILE A 579 -39.51 17.55 -16.11
C ILE A 579 -38.89 18.16 -14.85
N PHE A 580 -38.84 17.41 -13.75
CA PHE A 580 -38.09 17.77 -12.54
C PHE A 580 -37.17 16.62 -12.15
N PRO A 581 -35.90 16.65 -12.57
CA PRO A 581 -34.94 15.61 -12.24
C PRO A 581 -34.28 15.86 -10.88
N ILE A 582 -34.03 14.78 -10.15
CA ILE A 582 -33.25 14.74 -8.91
C ILE A 582 -32.16 13.70 -9.10
N TYR A 583 -30.91 14.10 -8.90
CA TYR A 583 -29.76 13.22 -9.01
C TYR A 583 -29.03 13.16 -7.67
N LEU A 584 -28.67 11.94 -7.26
CA LEU A 584 -27.84 11.71 -6.10
C LEU A 584 -26.37 11.70 -6.52
N VAL A 585 -25.63 12.66 -5.99
CA VAL A 585 -24.22 12.91 -6.30
C VAL A 585 -23.28 12.12 -5.38
N TYR A 586 -23.75 11.84 -4.17
CA TYR A 586 -22.99 11.19 -3.10
C TYR A 586 -23.68 9.89 -2.69
N PRO A 587 -22.94 8.91 -2.13
CA PRO A 587 -23.53 7.77 -1.48
C PRO A 587 -24.50 8.19 -0.37
N VAL A 588 -25.73 7.67 -0.42
CA VAL A 588 -26.79 7.96 0.54
C VAL A 588 -27.22 6.68 1.25
N ARG A 589 -27.41 6.75 2.57
CA ARG A 589 -28.05 5.71 3.37
C ARG A 589 -29.46 6.14 3.80
N GLY A 590 -30.47 5.53 3.19
CA GLY A 590 -31.89 5.89 3.35
C GLY A 590 -32.30 7.17 2.64
N LEU A 591 -33.45 7.13 1.96
CA LEU A 591 -33.96 8.22 1.13
C LEU A 591 -35.47 8.38 1.28
N GLU A 592 -35.93 9.61 1.42
CA GLU A 592 -37.35 9.98 1.35
C GLU A 592 -37.52 11.21 0.45
N ILE A 593 -38.23 11.07 -0.67
CA ILE A 593 -38.54 12.17 -1.60
C ILE A 593 -40.05 12.36 -1.62
N ASN A 594 -40.52 13.57 -1.31
CA ASN A 594 -41.93 13.93 -1.39
C ASN A 594 -42.13 15.03 -2.44
N PHE A 595 -42.86 14.72 -3.50
CA PHE A 595 -43.16 15.65 -4.58
C PHE A 595 -44.63 16.07 -4.54
N ASN A 596 -44.92 17.28 -4.06
CA ASN A 596 -46.27 17.82 -3.94
C ASN A 596 -46.58 18.82 -5.07
N TYR A 597 -47.65 18.55 -5.82
CA TYR A 597 -48.09 19.34 -6.98
C TYR A 597 -49.57 19.73 -6.90
N GLU A 598 -50.23 19.56 -5.74
CA GLU A 598 -51.67 19.86 -5.54
C GLU A 598 -52.03 21.30 -5.95
N LYS A 599 -51.14 22.25 -5.66
CA LYS A 599 -51.34 23.68 -5.94
C LYS A 599 -50.78 24.13 -7.29
N ALA A 600 -50.20 23.23 -8.08
CA ALA A 600 -49.61 23.55 -9.39
C ALA A 600 -50.65 23.64 -10.51
N GLY A 601 -51.80 22.98 -10.35
CA GLY A 601 -52.78 22.78 -11.42
C GLY A 601 -52.31 21.78 -12.49
N ILE A 602 -51.46 20.83 -12.10
CA ILE A 602 -50.97 19.72 -12.90
C ILE A 602 -51.87 18.51 -12.61
N LYS A 603 -52.33 17.79 -13.65
CA LYS A 603 -53.26 16.68 -13.48
C LYS A 603 -52.54 15.35 -13.25
N ASN A 604 -51.59 15.01 -14.11
CA ASN A 604 -50.83 13.78 -13.99
C ASN A 604 -49.34 14.07 -13.86
N VAL A 605 -48.71 13.42 -12.89
CA VAL A 605 -47.27 13.35 -12.72
C VAL A 605 -46.92 11.87 -12.70
N ARG A 606 -45.88 11.51 -13.45
CA ARG A 606 -45.23 10.21 -13.45
C ARG A 606 -43.82 10.37 -12.88
N GLU A 607 -43.35 9.35 -12.21
CA GLU A 607 -42.01 9.22 -11.67
C GLU A 607 -41.25 8.14 -12.45
N GLU A 608 -40.00 8.44 -12.79
CA GLU A 608 -39.06 7.46 -13.33
C GLU A 608 -37.88 7.38 -12.37
N SER A 609 -37.84 6.29 -11.59
CA SER A 609 -36.82 6.05 -10.57
C SER A 609 -35.76 5.08 -11.06
N PHE A 610 -34.49 5.43 -10.87
CA PHE A 610 -33.35 4.57 -11.19
C PHE A 610 -32.40 4.59 -10.00
N PHE A 611 -32.23 3.45 -9.33
CA PHE A 611 -31.42 3.32 -8.12
C PHE A 611 -30.40 2.20 -8.28
N ALA A 612 -29.12 2.52 -8.08
CA ALA A 612 -28.02 1.57 -8.04
C ALA A 612 -27.82 1.05 -6.60
N GLY A 613 -27.94 -0.27 -6.38
CA GLY A 613 -27.78 -0.91 -5.06
C GLY A 613 -28.35 -2.33 -4.97
N ARG A 614 -28.07 -3.05 -3.87
CA ARG A 614 -28.42 -4.47 -3.65
C ARG A 614 -29.93 -4.74 -3.48
N LEU A 615 -30.71 -3.72 -3.09
CA LEU A 615 -32.16 -3.75 -2.90
C LEU A 615 -32.76 -2.45 -3.48
N SER A 616 -32.78 -2.35 -4.81
CA SER A 616 -32.96 -1.08 -5.54
C SER A 616 -34.41 -0.65 -5.81
N GLN A 617 -35.42 -1.38 -5.33
CA GLN A 617 -36.82 -0.99 -5.58
C GLN A 617 -37.35 -0.06 -4.47
N PRO A 618 -37.62 1.22 -4.78
CA PRO A 618 -38.20 2.13 -3.82
C PRO A 618 -39.67 1.78 -3.56
N SER A 619 -40.15 2.06 -2.35
CA SER A 619 -41.58 2.12 -2.11
C SER A 619 -42.13 3.46 -2.64
N VAL A 620 -43.06 3.38 -3.59
CA VAL A 620 -43.70 4.55 -4.21
C VAL A 620 -45.14 4.66 -3.73
N SER A 621 -45.53 5.85 -3.29
CA SER A 621 -46.89 6.18 -2.86
C SER A 621 -47.43 7.33 -3.70
N ILE A 622 -48.56 7.10 -4.38
CA ILE A 622 -49.13 8.08 -5.31
C ILE A 622 -50.49 8.53 -4.79
N LYS A 623 -50.64 9.83 -4.53
CA LYS A 623 -51.91 10.50 -4.30
C LYS A 623 -52.23 11.34 -5.55
N LYS A 624 -53.04 10.78 -6.45
CA LYS A 624 -53.37 11.39 -7.75
C LYS A 624 -53.84 12.84 -7.59
N GLY A 625 -53.26 13.75 -8.37
CA GLY A 625 -53.57 15.18 -8.30
C GLY A 625 -53.02 15.92 -7.08
N LYS A 626 -52.25 15.23 -6.21
CA LYS A 626 -51.72 15.81 -4.97
C LYS A 626 -50.22 15.64 -4.81
N SER A 627 -49.73 14.39 -4.72
CA SER A 627 -48.33 14.13 -4.40
C SER A 627 -47.85 12.74 -4.82
N ILE A 628 -46.54 12.60 -5.00
CA ILE A 628 -45.82 11.32 -5.12
C ILE A 628 -44.76 11.26 -4.01
N GLY A 629 -44.74 10.19 -3.22
CA GLY A 629 -43.74 9.93 -2.20
C GLY A 629 -42.90 8.70 -2.55
N ILE A 630 -41.58 8.80 -2.47
CA ILE A 630 -40.63 7.74 -2.79
C ILE A 630 -39.77 7.50 -1.56
N LYS A 631 -39.70 6.25 -1.10
CA LYS A 631 -38.99 5.90 0.13
C LYS A 631 -38.14 4.64 -0.01
N ILE A 632 -36.90 4.72 0.46
CA ILE A 632 -35.92 3.63 0.58
C ILE A 632 -35.51 3.50 2.04
N SER A 633 -35.36 2.26 2.52
CA SER A 633 -35.06 1.94 3.92
C SER A 633 -33.80 2.65 4.43
N GLY A 634 -33.82 3.07 5.70
CA GLY A 634 -32.66 3.66 6.38
C GLY A 634 -31.45 2.73 6.53
N LYS A 635 -31.58 1.45 6.17
CA LYS A 635 -30.51 0.45 6.19
C LYS A 635 -29.87 0.24 4.80
N ASP A 636 -30.52 0.69 3.75
CA ASP A 636 -30.11 0.42 2.37
C ASP A 636 -29.20 1.53 1.83
N TRP A 637 -28.26 1.10 0.98
CA TRP A 637 -27.27 1.94 0.33
C TRP A 637 -27.70 2.30 -1.08
N ILE A 638 -27.62 3.59 -1.38
CA ILE A 638 -27.91 4.15 -2.69
C ILE A 638 -26.63 4.80 -3.20
N PHE A 639 -26.13 4.33 -4.33
CA PHE A 639 -24.89 4.83 -4.92
C PHE A 639 -25.13 6.02 -5.86
N PRO A 640 -24.09 6.85 -6.12
CA PRO A 640 -24.12 7.83 -7.21
C PRO A 640 -24.47 7.16 -8.53
N THR A 641 -25.05 7.92 -9.47
CA THR A 641 -25.83 7.47 -10.66
C THR A 641 -27.30 7.14 -10.38
N SER A 642 -27.74 7.25 -9.13
CA SER A 642 -29.15 7.10 -8.78
C SER A 642 -29.93 8.42 -8.82
N GLY A 643 -31.24 8.34 -9.06
CA GLY A 643 -32.10 9.52 -9.12
C GLY A 643 -33.55 9.21 -9.40
N VAL A 644 -34.34 10.28 -9.49
CA VAL A 644 -35.76 10.25 -9.84
C VAL A 644 -36.03 11.40 -10.80
N ILE A 645 -36.77 11.13 -11.87
CA ILE A 645 -37.31 12.16 -12.75
C ILE A 645 -38.81 12.20 -12.58
N PHE A 646 -39.35 13.34 -12.14
CA PHE A 646 -40.78 13.59 -12.19
C PHE A 646 -41.13 14.24 -13.53
N ILE A 647 -42.08 13.66 -14.25
CA ILE A 647 -42.51 14.08 -15.58
C ILE A 647 -44.02 14.32 -15.51
N TRP A 648 -44.50 15.46 -15.98
CA TRP A 648 -45.93 15.74 -16.04
C TRP A 648 -46.38 16.12 -17.43
N ASP A 649 -47.55 15.59 -17.78
CA ASP A 649 -48.22 15.62 -19.08
C ASP A 649 -47.40 16.21 -20.24
N ILE A 650 -46.69 15.28 -20.91
CA ILE A 650 -46.57 15.18 -22.37
C ILE A 650 -47.91 15.52 -23.01
#